data_AF-A2FJJ7-F1
#
_entry.id   AF-A2FJJ7-F1
#
_cell.length_a   1.000
_cell.length_b   1.000
_cell.length_c   1.000
_cell.angle_alpha   90.00
_cell.angle_beta   90.00
_cell.angle_gamma   90.00
#
_symmetry.space_group_name_H-M   'P 1'
#
loop_
_entity.id
_entity.type
_entity.pdbx_description
1 polymer ?
#
loop_
_entity_poly.entity_id
_entity_poly.type
_entity_poly.pdbx_seq_one_letter_code
_entity_poly.pdbx_strand_id
1 'polypeptide(L)'
;MKLIPDRYYHEPGAVLKDVNLEDPDLIISSRCTEIYGASDTDYAFYYSRETLRSFSFETNPQLTNIRSYSFFQCTKLIRVDLSLCTKLQTIDYQSFYGCTSVQDLLLPEGLQTIASMAFAFINISSLNIPSTVTSIEQNAFGDIKTLSSITFTEGSKLQALYNNLFIRASFLEFTIPESVNYINGAFCNSVVTMRKIKVHKNNQYFVDDDCAVYTKDYLKIVAYAANSSTSYIIDPRVQTIANGVFIHATFTSITLPQSLTSIGPYAFFSTENLKEIALPPDITEIPIGCFGSSGLTRIEIPNKVNSIGNDAFLDCKDMITIILPENISNIGGDAFPSNANITFHENASVELDDQKLIISKNKTYISLCLNPDVKTITIPSTVKTIKQRAFISKFQLASILCDGISELEVIEDQAFNLCMNLTSIPSFPKLKQIGEYAFSKTKINSAISFSPYLEKIGQYCFYLAQSISRITFSSTTTALYFNDFCFSGCTSLSSIDLHDCTCNIYFRKNVFSDCSSLSMFNVNDKIKSFGSGCFMNCSLNVLTFENSIASFDTLPSLFLKDCRNIEEIIIPTNIAIIGNECFSGTSISYISIPDSVTKLSIQCFSNCLNLERVDISSSSRLEEIGFGLFAGCTSLSYISDFRSSKFVCVNSTIYDVGFSQVYIHAPGCKDRYISFDSRLVTVSEGAFINSRYIELVVFVENSVRIIGRRSFESCIRLEHISIPSSVVSIGSDAFIHCDSLRCGVLFQNKTQPFIELLVSSGLPKSSLRPCSQFSCANQYFNNFPISFSPFTYFILT
;
A
#
# COMPACT_ATOMS: atom_id res chain seq x y z
N MET A 1 25.09 -27.12 -19.14
CA MET A 1 24.75 -25.79 -18.59
C MET A 1 25.76 -24.77 -19.08
N LYS A 2 25.33 -23.53 -19.31
CA LYS A 2 26.16 -22.42 -19.81
C LYS A 2 26.52 -21.46 -18.68
N LEU A 3 27.79 -21.11 -18.56
CA LEU A 3 28.24 -20.11 -17.59
C LEU A 3 27.64 -18.73 -17.92
N ILE A 4 27.08 -18.07 -16.92
CA ILE A 4 26.57 -16.70 -17.06
C ILE A 4 27.77 -15.76 -17.29
N PRO A 5 27.78 -14.95 -18.37
CA PRO A 5 28.88 -14.03 -18.65
C PRO A 5 29.04 -12.92 -17.59
N ASP A 6 30.27 -12.46 -17.39
CA ASP A 6 30.63 -11.40 -16.41
C ASP A 6 29.82 -10.10 -16.55
N ARG A 7 29.26 -9.81 -17.73
CA ARG A 7 28.43 -8.60 -17.97
C ARG A 7 27.13 -8.54 -17.16
N TYR A 8 26.67 -9.68 -16.62
CA TYR A 8 25.48 -9.76 -15.76
C TYR A 8 25.83 -9.69 -14.27
N TYR A 9 27.11 -9.48 -13.94
CA TYR A 9 27.58 -9.31 -12.58
C TYR A 9 27.94 -7.84 -12.35
N HIS A 10 27.14 -7.18 -11.51
CA HIS A 10 27.26 -5.77 -11.17
C HIS A 10 27.87 -5.63 -9.78
N GLU A 11 28.38 -4.44 -9.46
CA GLU A 11 28.96 -4.07 -8.17
C GLU A 11 30.03 -5.04 -7.63
N PRO A 12 31.27 -4.57 -7.53
CA PRO A 12 32.50 -5.34 -7.80
C PRO A 12 32.48 -6.60 -8.69
N GLY A 13 31.41 -6.86 -9.48
CA GLY A 13 31.25 -8.12 -10.22
C GLY A 13 30.75 -9.29 -9.36
N ALA A 14 30.09 -9.02 -8.24
CA ALA A 14 29.63 -10.03 -7.29
C ALA A 14 28.10 -10.18 -7.23
N VAL A 15 27.33 -9.22 -7.75
CA VAL A 15 25.86 -9.23 -7.73
C VAL A 15 25.30 -9.63 -9.09
N LEU A 16 24.56 -10.74 -9.16
CA LEU A 16 23.93 -11.20 -10.39
C LEU A 16 22.62 -10.43 -10.66
N LYS A 17 22.54 -9.74 -11.81
CA LYS A 17 21.38 -8.95 -12.22
C LYS A 17 21.14 -9.01 -13.75
N ASP A 18 19.90 -8.75 -14.17
CA ASP A 18 19.47 -8.56 -15.57
C ASP A 18 19.83 -9.72 -16.52
N VAL A 19 19.79 -10.96 -16.03
CA VAL A 19 20.08 -12.17 -16.81
C VAL A 19 19.09 -12.28 -17.95
N ASN A 20 19.61 -12.12 -19.16
CA ASN A 20 18.88 -12.24 -20.42
C ASN A 20 19.62 -13.21 -21.34
N LEU A 21 19.44 -14.50 -21.05
CA LEU A 21 20.02 -15.62 -21.81
C LEU A 21 18.89 -16.55 -22.28
N GLU A 22 18.97 -16.98 -23.54
CA GLU A 22 18.04 -17.97 -24.12
C GLU A 22 18.32 -19.39 -23.63
N ASP A 23 19.57 -19.68 -23.22
CA ASP A 23 19.97 -20.99 -22.73
C ASP A 23 19.19 -21.36 -21.46
N PRO A 24 18.51 -22.53 -21.45
CA PRO A 24 17.63 -22.92 -20.35
C PRO A 24 18.38 -23.40 -19.10
N ASP A 25 19.65 -23.78 -19.24
CA ASP A 25 20.42 -24.42 -18.18
C ASP A 25 21.69 -23.61 -17.89
N LEU A 26 21.72 -22.90 -16.76
CA LEU A 26 22.76 -21.89 -16.47
C LEU A 26 23.71 -22.31 -15.33
N ILE A 27 24.93 -21.78 -15.34
CA ILE A 27 25.91 -21.89 -14.25
C ILE A 27 26.18 -20.50 -13.70
N ILE A 28 25.96 -20.31 -12.41
CA ILE A 28 26.25 -19.08 -11.67
C ILE A 28 27.71 -19.14 -11.18
N SER A 29 28.47 -18.08 -11.43
CA SER A 29 29.86 -17.98 -11.00
C SER A 29 30.03 -18.12 -9.48
N SER A 30 31.11 -18.77 -9.08
CA SER A 30 31.52 -18.94 -7.67
C SER A 30 31.74 -17.60 -6.95
N ARG A 31 32.07 -16.53 -7.69
CA ARG A 31 32.25 -15.16 -7.15
C ARG A 31 30.93 -14.47 -6.78
N CYS A 32 29.79 -15.00 -7.23
CA CYS A 32 28.48 -14.44 -6.93
C CYS A 32 28.23 -14.46 -5.42
N THR A 33 28.03 -13.30 -4.82
CA THR A 33 27.66 -13.17 -3.40
C THR A 33 26.17 -12.90 -3.23
N GLU A 34 25.51 -12.35 -4.25
CA GLU A 34 24.10 -11.99 -4.18
C GLU A 34 23.38 -12.19 -5.52
N ILE A 35 22.16 -12.70 -5.47
CA ILE A 35 21.22 -12.69 -6.61
C ILE A 35 20.22 -11.57 -6.37
N TYR A 36 20.14 -10.62 -7.31
CA TYR A 36 19.38 -9.38 -7.16
C TYR A 36 17.86 -9.55 -7.31
N GLY A 37 17.11 -8.75 -6.55
CA GLY A 37 15.73 -8.43 -6.86
C GLY A 37 15.12 -7.41 -5.91
N ALA A 38 14.21 -6.59 -6.46
CA ALA A 38 13.63 -5.42 -5.81
C ALA A 38 12.09 -5.40 -5.89
N SER A 39 11.52 -5.82 -7.02
CA SER A 39 10.06 -5.90 -7.24
C SER A 39 9.70 -7.07 -8.16
N ASP A 40 8.40 -7.28 -8.39
CA ASP A 40 7.87 -8.25 -9.37
C ASP A 40 8.16 -7.88 -10.85
N THR A 41 8.83 -6.75 -11.08
CA THR A 41 9.19 -6.21 -12.39
C THR A 41 10.67 -5.86 -12.53
N ASP A 42 11.46 -5.95 -11.44
CA ASP A 42 12.91 -5.70 -11.41
C ASP A 42 13.62 -6.77 -10.55
N TYR A 43 14.12 -7.82 -11.20
CA TYR A 43 14.85 -8.93 -10.57
C TYR A 43 15.77 -9.67 -11.55
N ALA A 44 16.73 -10.44 -11.00
CA ALA A 44 17.84 -11.02 -11.75
C ALA A 44 17.42 -11.86 -12.96
N PHE A 45 16.38 -12.69 -12.86
CA PHE A 45 15.95 -13.58 -13.93
C PHE A 45 14.68 -13.11 -14.68
N TYR A 46 14.31 -11.83 -14.61
CA TYR A 46 13.09 -11.31 -15.25
C TYR A 46 12.99 -11.64 -16.74
N TYR A 47 14.09 -11.46 -17.49
CA TYR A 47 14.13 -11.71 -18.92
C TYR A 47 14.28 -13.18 -19.30
N SER A 48 14.75 -14.02 -18.37
CA SER A 48 14.95 -15.46 -18.57
C SER A 48 13.89 -16.33 -17.87
N ARG A 49 12.85 -15.75 -17.25
CA ARG A 49 11.83 -16.50 -16.49
C ARG A 49 11.09 -17.57 -17.30
N GLU A 50 10.92 -17.32 -18.60
CA GLU A 50 10.24 -18.22 -19.54
C GLU A 50 11.18 -19.25 -20.18
N THR A 51 12.48 -19.17 -19.93
CA THR A 51 13.49 -20.06 -20.53
C THR A 51 14.22 -20.89 -19.49
N LEU A 52 14.48 -20.33 -18.30
CA LEU A 52 15.25 -20.97 -17.24
C LEU A 52 14.58 -22.27 -16.77
N ARG A 53 15.28 -23.38 -16.99
CA ARG A 53 14.89 -24.74 -16.62
C ARG A 53 15.71 -25.27 -15.45
N SER A 54 16.99 -24.93 -15.38
CA SER A 54 17.86 -25.30 -14.28
C SER A 54 19.00 -24.31 -14.09
N PHE A 55 19.55 -24.25 -12.87
CA PHE A 55 20.81 -23.58 -12.62
C PHE A 55 21.69 -24.43 -11.70
N SER A 56 22.98 -24.15 -11.74
CA SER A 56 23.99 -24.69 -10.82
C SER A 56 25.00 -23.61 -10.47
N PHE A 57 25.95 -23.94 -9.59
CA PHE A 57 27.06 -23.05 -9.23
C PHE A 57 28.39 -23.67 -9.63
N GLU A 58 29.37 -22.82 -9.95
CA GLU A 58 30.77 -23.24 -9.93
C GLU A 58 31.17 -23.72 -8.52
N THR A 59 32.27 -24.47 -8.44
CA THR A 59 32.77 -25.01 -7.16
C THR A 59 33.05 -23.91 -6.14
N ASN A 60 32.69 -24.15 -4.87
CA ASN A 60 32.87 -23.22 -3.74
C ASN A 60 32.18 -21.86 -3.94
N PRO A 61 30.83 -21.83 -4.11
CA PRO A 61 30.08 -20.59 -4.27
C PRO A 61 30.18 -19.69 -3.03
N GLN A 62 30.29 -18.38 -3.26
CA GLN A 62 30.38 -17.35 -2.21
C GLN A 62 29.02 -16.70 -1.89
N LEU A 63 27.92 -17.29 -2.36
CA LEU A 63 26.57 -16.74 -2.25
C LEU A 63 26.16 -16.58 -0.78
N THR A 64 25.76 -15.38 -0.38
CA THR A 64 25.26 -15.07 0.97
C THR A 64 23.77 -14.75 0.98
N ASN A 65 23.21 -14.22 -0.11
CA ASN A 65 21.82 -13.76 -0.15
C ASN A 65 21.15 -14.04 -1.50
N ILE A 66 19.89 -14.49 -1.45
CA ILE A 66 18.97 -14.47 -2.60
C ILE A 66 17.90 -13.44 -2.27
N ARG A 67 17.89 -12.32 -3.01
CA ARG A 67 17.01 -11.18 -2.73
C ARG A 67 15.58 -11.41 -3.24
N SER A 68 14.68 -10.55 -2.79
CA SER A 68 13.24 -10.65 -3.09
C SER A 68 13.00 -10.78 -4.59
N TYR A 69 12.04 -11.61 -4.99
CA TYR A 69 11.66 -11.82 -6.39
C TYR A 69 12.75 -12.40 -7.34
N SER A 70 13.96 -12.74 -6.88
CA SER A 70 15.10 -13.13 -7.73
C SER A 70 14.78 -14.12 -8.87
N PHE A 71 13.90 -15.10 -8.61
CA PHE A 71 13.41 -16.12 -9.54
C PHE A 71 11.89 -16.11 -9.67
N PHE A 72 11.24 -14.97 -9.44
CA PHE A 72 9.78 -14.84 -9.44
C PHE A 72 9.18 -15.37 -10.76
N GLN A 73 8.22 -16.29 -10.64
CA GLN A 73 7.53 -16.91 -11.77
C GLN A 73 8.45 -17.53 -12.84
N CYS A 74 9.60 -18.10 -12.44
CA CYS A 74 10.39 -18.96 -13.33
C CYS A 74 9.67 -20.30 -13.54
N THR A 75 8.56 -20.29 -14.30
CA THR A 75 7.60 -21.40 -14.38
C THR A 75 8.17 -22.68 -14.98
N LYS A 76 9.28 -22.61 -15.72
CA LYS A 76 9.97 -23.77 -16.30
C LYS A 76 11.08 -24.34 -15.43
N LEU A 77 11.44 -23.69 -14.32
CA LEU A 77 12.48 -24.14 -13.42
C LEU A 77 12.07 -25.47 -12.78
N ILE A 78 12.88 -26.51 -12.97
CA ILE A 78 12.56 -27.89 -12.52
C ILE A 78 13.23 -28.23 -11.20
N ARG A 79 14.42 -27.67 -10.94
CA ARG A 79 15.25 -28.04 -9.79
C ARG A 79 15.92 -26.81 -9.21
N VAL A 80 15.87 -26.70 -7.89
CA VAL A 80 16.57 -25.70 -7.09
C VAL A 80 17.56 -26.42 -6.19
N ASP A 81 18.81 -26.48 -6.63
CA ASP A 81 19.89 -27.12 -5.85
C ASP A 81 20.81 -26.04 -5.27
N LEU A 82 20.61 -25.73 -3.99
CA LEU A 82 21.41 -24.77 -3.25
C LEU A 82 22.42 -25.47 -2.31
N SER A 83 22.56 -26.79 -2.38
CA SER A 83 23.33 -27.60 -1.40
C SER A 83 24.81 -27.19 -1.26
N LEU A 84 25.41 -26.65 -2.32
CA LEU A 84 26.80 -26.17 -2.32
C LEU A 84 26.98 -24.78 -1.68
N CYS A 85 25.90 -24.02 -1.50
CA CYS A 85 25.89 -22.63 -1.06
C CYS A 85 25.97 -22.52 0.48
N THR A 86 27.01 -23.06 1.08
CA THR A 86 27.16 -23.13 2.56
C THR A 86 27.31 -21.78 3.26
N LYS A 87 27.52 -20.70 2.50
CA LYS A 87 27.55 -19.32 3.00
C LYS A 87 26.21 -18.59 2.88
N LEU A 88 25.21 -19.20 2.24
CA LEU A 88 23.89 -18.61 2.03
C LEU A 88 23.22 -18.44 3.39
N GLN A 89 22.84 -17.22 3.75
CA GLN A 89 22.20 -16.90 5.03
C GLN A 89 20.71 -16.66 4.87
N THR A 90 20.28 -15.99 3.80
CA THR A 90 18.87 -15.61 3.60
C THR A 90 18.36 -15.91 2.20
N ILE A 91 17.08 -16.30 2.16
CA ILE A 91 16.26 -16.34 0.94
C ILE A 91 15.06 -15.42 1.19
N ASP A 92 15.00 -14.32 0.47
CA ASP A 92 14.11 -13.20 0.77
C ASP A 92 12.71 -13.36 0.12
N TYR A 93 11.86 -12.35 0.33
CA TYR A 93 10.43 -12.34 0.00
C TYR A 93 10.15 -12.77 -1.45
N GLN A 94 9.27 -13.76 -1.64
CA GLN A 94 8.85 -14.24 -2.96
C GLN A 94 9.97 -14.64 -3.94
N SER A 95 11.17 -14.97 -3.45
CA SER A 95 12.34 -15.27 -4.29
C SER A 95 12.09 -16.35 -5.36
N PHE A 96 11.36 -17.41 -5.06
CA PHE A 96 10.97 -18.50 -5.97
C PHE A 96 9.44 -18.65 -6.07
N TYR A 97 8.69 -17.58 -5.82
CA TYR A 97 7.23 -17.61 -5.86
C TYR A 97 6.74 -17.97 -7.26
N GLY A 98 5.84 -18.96 -7.36
CA GLY A 98 5.24 -19.34 -8.64
C GLY A 98 6.17 -20.13 -9.57
N CYS A 99 7.28 -20.69 -9.07
CA CYS A 99 8.11 -21.64 -9.81
C CYS A 99 7.44 -23.03 -9.88
N THR A 100 6.30 -23.09 -10.59
CA THR A 100 5.34 -24.21 -10.55
C THR A 100 5.87 -25.54 -11.09
N SER A 101 6.97 -25.56 -11.83
CA SER A 101 7.60 -26.79 -12.32
C SER A 101 8.66 -27.37 -11.38
N VAL A 102 8.99 -26.71 -10.26
CA VAL A 102 10.05 -27.19 -9.35
C VAL A 102 9.61 -28.47 -8.66
N GLN A 103 10.35 -29.55 -8.89
CA GLN A 103 10.10 -30.90 -8.35
C GLN A 103 11.14 -31.33 -7.31
N ASP A 104 12.29 -30.66 -7.27
CA ASP A 104 13.37 -30.95 -6.33
C ASP A 104 13.95 -29.65 -5.75
N LEU A 105 14.08 -29.60 -4.42
CA LEU A 105 14.57 -28.46 -3.65
C LEU A 105 15.55 -28.95 -2.59
N LEU A 106 16.81 -28.55 -2.73
CA LEU A 106 17.88 -28.88 -1.78
C LEU A 106 18.41 -27.60 -1.14
N LEU A 107 18.25 -27.47 0.18
CA LEU A 107 18.69 -26.32 0.96
C LEU A 107 20.06 -26.59 1.61
N PRO A 108 20.97 -25.60 1.70
CA PRO A 108 22.30 -25.78 2.29
C PRO A 108 22.32 -25.63 3.81
N GLU A 109 23.26 -26.32 4.45
CA GLU A 109 23.72 -25.96 5.80
C GLU A 109 24.40 -24.58 5.74
N GLY A 110 24.03 -23.68 6.66
CA GLY A 110 24.42 -22.27 6.68
C GLY A 110 23.22 -21.33 6.54
N LEU A 111 22.13 -21.80 5.90
CA LEU A 111 20.88 -21.04 5.75
C LEU A 111 20.25 -20.75 7.11
N GLN A 112 19.89 -19.49 7.35
CA GLN A 112 19.32 -19.02 8.62
C GLN A 112 17.85 -18.64 8.47
N THR A 113 17.50 -17.91 7.41
CA THR A 113 16.16 -17.33 7.22
C THR A 113 15.57 -17.67 5.86
N ILE A 114 14.32 -18.12 5.87
CA ILE A 114 13.48 -18.28 4.68
C ILE A 114 12.29 -17.32 4.82
N ALA A 115 12.27 -16.27 4.02
CA ALA A 115 11.31 -15.19 4.14
C ALA A 115 9.93 -15.53 3.55
N SER A 116 8.98 -14.62 3.76
CA SER A 116 7.58 -14.83 3.46
C SER A 116 7.36 -15.16 1.98
N MET A 117 6.55 -16.19 1.70
CA MET A 117 6.21 -16.68 0.36
C MET A 117 7.40 -17.07 -0.54
N ALA A 118 8.61 -17.26 0.02
CA ALA A 118 9.82 -17.53 -0.75
C ALA A 118 9.70 -18.71 -1.73
N PHE A 119 9.04 -19.80 -1.34
CA PHE A 119 8.84 -21.01 -2.16
C PHE A 119 7.36 -21.34 -2.35
N ALA A 120 6.47 -20.35 -2.34
CA ALA A 120 5.05 -20.62 -2.52
C ALA A 120 4.75 -21.07 -3.97
N PHE A 121 3.78 -21.99 -4.12
CA PHE A 121 3.33 -22.55 -5.41
C PHE A 121 4.36 -23.41 -6.17
N ILE A 122 5.40 -23.93 -5.52
CA ILE A 122 6.26 -24.98 -6.13
C ILE A 122 5.58 -26.36 -6.06
N ASN A 123 6.20 -27.40 -6.61
CA ASN A 123 5.60 -28.73 -6.78
C ASN A 123 6.47 -29.89 -6.25
N ILE A 124 7.11 -29.69 -5.09
CA ILE A 124 7.96 -30.70 -4.43
C ILE A 124 7.12 -31.66 -3.56
N SER A 125 7.56 -32.91 -3.44
CA SER A 125 6.88 -33.93 -2.62
C SER A 125 7.42 -34.07 -1.20
N SER A 126 8.70 -33.73 -1.01
CA SER A 126 9.38 -33.80 0.28
C SER A 126 10.40 -32.67 0.45
N LEU A 127 10.71 -32.31 1.69
CA LEU A 127 11.68 -31.26 2.02
C LEU A 127 12.47 -31.64 3.27
N ASN A 128 13.78 -31.40 3.26
CA ASN A 128 14.61 -31.42 4.47
C ASN A 128 15.02 -29.99 4.83
N ILE A 129 14.73 -29.57 6.06
CA ILE A 129 15.15 -28.29 6.61
C ILE A 129 16.52 -28.46 7.30
N PRO A 130 17.55 -27.69 6.87
CA PRO A 130 18.88 -27.71 7.47
C PRO A 130 18.88 -27.33 8.95
N SER A 131 19.88 -27.81 9.70
CA SER A 131 19.98 -27.59 11.16
C SER A 131 20.14 -26.10 11.53
N THR A 132 20.74 -25.32 10.63
CA THR A 132 21.07 -23.90 10.82
C THR A 132 19.87 -22.96 10.72
N VAL A 133 18.75 -23.40 10.14
CA VAL A 133 17.58 -22.53 9.91
C VAL A 133 16.98 -22.14 11.26
N THR A 134 16.90 -20.85 11.52
CA THR A 134 16.33 -20.29 12.76
C THR A 134 14.93 -19.74 12.55
N SER A 135 14.62 -19.27 11.34
CA SER A 135 13.35 -18.63 11.00
C SER A 135 12.81 -19.07 9.65
N ILE A 136 11.53 -19.42 9.62
CA ILE A 136 10.75 -19.60 8.40
C ILE A 136 9.49 -18.73 8.53
N GLU A 137 9.34 -17.77 7.64
CA GLU A 137 8.27 -16.78 7.73
C GLU A 137 6.95 -17.25 7.06
N GLN A 138 5.93 -16.39 7.11
CA GLN A 138 4.57 -16.69 6.69
C GLN A 138 4.49 -17.19 5.23
N ASN A 139 3.75 -18.28 5.02
CA ASN A 139 3.51 -18.89 3.71
C ASN A 139 4.80 -19.25 2.93
N ALA A 140 5.97 -19.35 3.56
CA ALA A 140 7.23 -19.63 2.86
C ALA A 140 7.13 -20.90 1.99
N PHE A 141 6.40 -21.92 2.44
CA PHE A 141 6.11 -23.16 1.73
C PHE A 141 4.60 -23.34 1.47
N GLY A 142 3.90 -22.23 1.23
CA GLY A 142 2.46 -22.25 0.97
C GLY A 142 2.12 -22.79 -0.41
N ASP A 143 0.92 -23.36 -0.54
CA ASP A 143 0.35 -23.79 -1.81
C ASP A 143 1.04 -24.97 -2.50
N ILE A 144 1.90 -25.68 -1.80
CA ILE A 144 2.59 -26.87 -2.30
C ILE A 144 1.71 -28.10 -2.05
N LYS A 145 0.68 -28.29 -2.89
CA LYS A 145 -0.32 -29.37 -2.73
C LYS A 145 0.28 -30.78 -2.73
N THR A 146 1.44 -30.95 -3.35
CA THR A 146 2.18 -32.21 -3.44
C THR A 146 3.09 -32.48 -2.25
N LEU A 147 3.35 -31.48 -1.38
CA LEU A 147 4.22 -31.64 -0.23
C LEU A 147 3.57 -32.57 0.80
N SER A 148 4.15 -33.75 0.94
CA SER A 148 3.61 -34.84 1.77
C SER A 148 4.51 -35.20 2.96
N SER A 149 5.78 -34.77 2.93
CA SER A 149 6.75 -35.04 3.99
C SER A 149 7.69 -33.85 4.19
N ILE A 150 7.97 -33.53 5.44
CA ILE A 150 9.02 -32.59 5.82
C ILE A 150 9.83 -33.18 6.97
N THR A 151 11.14 -33.01 6.88
CA THR A 151 12.09 -33.48 7.88
C THR A 151 12.96 -32.31 8.33
N PHE A 152 13.46 -32.40 9.56
CA PHE A 152 14.37 -31.43 10.13
C PHE A 152 15.67 -32.15 10.48
N THR A 153 16.79 -31.58 10.07
CA THR A 153 18.11 -32.13 10.40
C THR A 153 18.33 -32.10 11.93
N GLU A 154 19.00 -33.11 12.48
CA GLU A 154 19.32 -33.19 13.90
C GLU A 154 20.10 -31.94 14.36
N GLY A 155 19.78 -31.38 15.53
CA GLY A 155 20.32 -30.10 15.97
C GLY A 155 19.56 -28.88 15.44
N SER A 156 18.33 -29.05 14.95
CA SER A 156 17.50 -27.97 14.38
C SER A 156 17.41 -26.76 15.31
N LYS A 157 17.57 -25.56 14.76
CA LYS A 157 17.51 -24.28 15.48
C LYS A 157 16.24 -23.48 15.24
N LEU A 158 15.24 -24.08 14.57
CA LEU A 158 13.99 -23.42 14.22
C LEU A 158 13.22 -23.00 15.48
N GLN A 159 12.93 -21.71 15.61
CA GLN A 159 12.33 -21.20 16.86
C GLN A 159 10.80 -21.30 16.90
N ALA A 160 10.15 -21.12 15.74
CA ALA A 160 8.70 -20.96 15.69
C ALA A 160 8.09 -21.51 14.40
N LEU A 161 6.82 -21.90 14.50
CA LEU A 161 5.94 -22.21 13.37
C LEU A 161 4.80 -21.20 13.33
N TYR A 162 4.84 -20.29 12.35
CA TYR A 162 3.89 -19.20 12.20
C TYR A 162 2.74 -19.52 11.23
N ASN A 163 1.72 -18.64 11.23
CA ASN A 163 0.48 -18.79 10.48
C ASN A 163 0.70 -19.22 9.04
N ASN A 164 -0.02 -20.26 8.61
CA ASN A 164 -0.15 -20.70 7.22
C ASN A 164 1.16 -21.09 6.53
N LEU A 165 2.18 -21.44 7.31
CA LEU A 165 3.48 -21.87 6.80
C LEU A 165 3.38 -22.95 5.72
N PHE A 166 2.44 -23.88 5.88
CA PHE A 166 2.22 -25.03 4.99
C PHE A 166 0.80 -25.07 4.39
N ILE A 167 0.24 -23.91 4.03
CA ILE A 167 -1.11 -23.85 3.47
C ILE A 167 -1.31 -24.85 2.30
N ARG A 168 -2.38 -25.65 2.38
CA ARG A 168 -2.75 -26.71 1.41
C ARG A 168 -1.73 -27.84 1.22
N ALA A 169 -0.76 -28.01 2.12
CA ALA A 169 0.12 -29.18 2.10
C ALA A 169 -0.65 -30.47 2.41
N SER A 170 -0.15 -31.60 1.91
CA SER A 170 -0.80 -32.92 2.02
C SER A 170 -0.07 -33.87 2.98
N PHE A 171 0.37 -33.36 4.14
CA PHE A 171 1.08 -34.16 5.14
C PHE A 171 0.22 -35.29 5.69
N LEU A 172 0.78 -36.49 5.81
CA LEU A 172 0.16 -37.57 6.59
C LEU A 172 0.62 -37.54 8.05
N GLU A 173 1.89 -37.19 8.28
CA GLU A 173 2.52 -37.05 9.59
C GLU A 173 3.40 -35.79 9.62
N PHE A 174 3.46 -35.13 10.78
CA PHE A 174 4.39 -34.02 11.03
C PHE A 174 5.06 -34.18 12.40
N THR A 175 6.35 -33.90 12.51
CA THR A 175 7.07 -33.87 13.80
C THR A 175 7.56 -32.46 14.11
N ILE A 176 7.13 -31.89 15.24
CA ILE A 176 7.63 -30.62 15.76
C ILE A 176 9.11 -30.81 16.15
N PRO A 177 10.06 -30.01 15.62
CA PRO A 177 11.48 -30.16 15.92
C PRO A 177 11.84 -29.69 17.33
N GLU A 178 13.06 -30.02 17.77
CA GLU A 178 13.47 -29.88 19.19
C GLU A 178 13.54 -28.46 19.74
N SER A 179 13.83 -27.46 18.90
CA SER A 179 14.00 -26.06 19.32
C SER A 179 12.74 -25.20 19.20
N VAL A 180 11.70 -25.69 18.53
CA VAL A 180 10.46 -24.94 18.35
C VAL A 180 9.80 -24.72 19.71
N ASN A 181 9.62 -23.45 20.06
CA ASN A 181 9.05 -22.98 21.32
C ASN A 181 7.74 -22.21 21.14
N TYR A 182 7.35 -21.93 19.90
CA TYR A 182 6.13 -21.20 19.56
C TYR A 182 5.44 -21.81 18.34
N ILE A 183 4.14 -22.09 18.48
CA ILE A 183 3.29 -22.59 17.40
C ILE A 183 2.01 -21.75 17.40
N ASN A 184 1.71 -21.12 16.27
CA ASN A 184 0.46 -20.41 16.07
C ASN A 184 0.06 -20.48 14.59
N GLY A 185 -1.11 -21.02 14.30
CA GLY A 185 -1.70 -21.00 12.97
C GLY A 185 -1.00 -21.82 11.89
N ALA A 186 0.04 -22.60 12.22
CA ALA A 186 0.94 -23.20 11.23
C ALA A 186 0.25 -24.17 10.25
N PHE A 187 -0.77 -24.88 10.74
CA PHE A 187 -1.50 -25.91 10.00
C PHE A 187 -2.92 -25.47 9.62
N CYS A 188 -3.29 -24.20 9.85
CA CYS A 188 -4.70 -23.83 9.86
C CYS A 188 -5.35 -23.81 8.47
N ASN A 189 -4.62 -23.39 7.43
CA ASN A 189 -5.21 -23.32 6.10
C ASN A 189 -5.01 -24.62 5.32
N SER A 190 -5.99 -25.51 5.42
CA SER A 190 -6.18 -26.64 4.50
C SER A 190 -5.12 -27.77 4.55
N VAL A 191 -4.46 -28.00 5.69
CA VAL A 191 -3.67 -29.22 5.92
C VAL A 191 -4.58 -30.34 6.43
N VAL A 192 -5.56 -30.72 5.62
CA VAL A 192 -6.69 -31.57 6.01
C VAL A 192 -6.37 -33.06 6.03
N THR A 193 -5.21 -33.46 5.51
CA THR A 193 -4.84 -34.87 5.31
C THR A 193 -4.09 -35.48 6.50
N MET A 194 -3.63 -34.64 7.44
CA MET A 194 -2.76 -35.03 8.54
C MET A 194 -3.44 -35.98 9.51
N ARG A 195 -2.88 -37.17 9.67
CA ARG A 195 -3.38 -38.23 10.56
C ARG A 195 -2.61 -38.30 11.87
N LYS A 196 -1.39 -37.76 11.89
CA LYS A 196 -0.51 -37.86 13.04
C LYS A 196 0.32 -36.59 13.21
N ILE A 197 0.44 -36.10 14.44
CA ILE A 197 1.37 -35.03 14.78
C ILE A 197 2.14 -35.43 16.03
N LYS A 198 3.46 -35.31 15.98
CA LYS A 198 4.38 -35.68 17.05
C LYS A 198 5.26 -34.52 17.46
N VAL A 199 5.84 -34.63 18.64
CA VAL A 199 6.88 -33.73 19.12
C VAL A 199 8.20 -34.48 19.25
N HIS A 200 9.29 -33.88 18.78
CA HIS A 200 10.61 -34.47 18.92
C HIS A 200 10.96 -34.70 20.40
N LYS A 201 11.58 -35.84 20.71
CA LYS A 201 11.90 -36.27 22.09
C LYS A 201 12.68 -35.24 22.93
N ASN A 202 13.51 -34.43 22.28
CA ASN A 202 14.33 -33.40 22.93
C ASN A 202 13.61 -32.05 23.08
N ASN A 203 12.39 -31.89 22.57
CA ASN A 203 11.66 -30.63 22.68
C ASN A 203 11.26 -30.38 24.15
N GLN A 204 11.67 -29.22 24.65
CA GLN A 204 11.48 -28.81 26.05
C GLN A 204 10.15 -28.08 26.30
N TYR A 205 9.47 -27.65 25.25
CA TYR A 205 8.30 -26.76 25.31
C TYR A 205 6.97 -27.49 25.08
N PHE A 206 7.00 -28.57 24.31
CA PHE A 206 5.81 -29.27 23.87
C PHE A 206 5.83 -30.77 24.18
N VAL A 207 4.65 -31.37 24.11
CA VAL A 207 4.37 -32.80 24.21
C VAL A 207 3.17 -33.12 23.32
N ASP A 208 3.07 -34.34 22.81
CA ASP A 208 1.96 -34.79 21.97
C ASP A 208 1.27 -36.04 22.51
N ASP A 209 0.08 -36.32 21.97
CA ASP A 209 -0.69 -37.54 22.19
C ASP A 209 -0.95 -38.31 20.87
N ASP A 210 -0.03 -38.18 19.88
CA ASP A 210 -0.17 -38.59 18.49
C ASP A 210 -1.26 -37.86 17.65
N CYS A 211 -2.25 -37.22 18.28
CA CYS A 211 -3.33 -36.49 17.61
C CYS A 211 -3.16 -34.96 17.70
N ALA A 212 -2.63 -34.47 18.81
CA ALA A 212 -2.46 -33.05 19.11
C ALA A 212 -1.12 -32.73 19.76
N VAL A 213 -0.78 -31.45 19.75
CA VAL A 213 0.38 -30.89 20.44
C VAL A 213 -0.09 -29.97 21.56
N TYR A 214 0.46 -30.19 22.75
CA TYR A 214 0.25 -29.42 23.96
C TYR A 214 1.55 -28.77 24.40
N THR A 215 1.42 -27.67 25.14
CA THR A 215 2.48 -27.15 26.02
C THR A 215 2.89 -28.19 27.06
N LYS A 216 4.15 -28.15 27.52
CA LYS A 216 4.72 -29.17 28.44
C LYS A 216 3.95 -29.29 29.76
N ASP A 217 3.34 -28.20 30.21
CA ASP A 217 2.49 -28.14 31.40
C ASP A 217 1.03 -28.57 31.15
N TYR A 218 0.69 -28.90 29.90
CA TYR A 218 -0.65 -29.23 29.41
C TYR A 218 -1.70 -28.10 29.57
N LEU A 219 -1.31 -26.86 29.85
CA LEU A 219 -2.26 -25.77 30.03
C LEU A 219 -2.85 -25.27 28.71
N LYS A 220 -2.17 -25.52 27.59
CA LYS A 220 -2.57 -25.05 26.26
C LYS A 220 -2.37 -26.11 25.19
N ILE A 221 -3.38 -26.29 24.35
CA ILE A 221 -3.30 -27.05 23.09
C ILE A 221 -3.00 -26.08 21.93
N VAL A 222 -2.05 -26.43 21.06
CA VAL A 222 -1.49 -25.52 20.04
C VAL A 222 -1.58 -26.04 18.61
N ALA A 223 -1.79 -27.33 18.40
CA ALA A 223 -2.02 -27.92 17.08
C ALA A 223 -2.79 -29.25 17.18
N TYR A 224 -3.53 -29.60 16.14
CA TYR A 224 -4.23 -30.88 16.00
C TYR A 224 -4.08 -31.41 14.57
N ALA A 225 -3.88 -32.71 14.43
CA ALA A 225 -3.87 -33.39 13.15
C ALA A 225 -5.32 -33.62 12.69
N ALA A 226 -5.79 -32.81 11.73
CA ALA A 226 -7.19 -32.69 11.35
C ALA A 226 -7.91 -34.02 11.03
N ASN A 227 -7.19 -35.03 10.53
CA ASN A 227 -7.71 -36.34 10.14
C ASN A 227 -7.17 -37.48 11.02
N SER A 228 -6.86 -37.20 12.30
CA SER A 228 -6.26 -38.16 13.23
C SER A 228 -7.28 -39.09 13.91
N SER A 229 -8.48 -38.60 14.20
CA SER A 229 -9.49 -39.40 14.92
C SER A 229 -10.93 -39.06 14.53
N THR A 230 -11.84 -40.01 14.76
CA THR A 230 -13.29 -39.81 14.62
C THR A 230 -13.93 -39.16 15.85
N SER A 231 -13.32 -39.36 17.03
CA SER A 231 -13.70 -38.69 18.27
C SER A 231 -12.42 -38.25 19.01
N TYR A 232 -12.49 -37.15 19.76
CA TYR A 232 -11.33 -36.62 20.46
C TYR A 232 -11.67 -36.13 21.89
N ILE A 233 -10.78 -36.41 22.84
CA ILE A 233 -10.91 -35.97 24.24
C ILE A 233 -9.67 -35.15 24.55
N ILE A 234 -9.86 -33.86 24.85
CA ILE A 234 -8.76 -32.97 25.24
C ILE A 234 -8.31 -33.28 26.67
N ASP A 235 -7.01 -33.19 26.95
CA ASP A 235 -6.47 -33.35 28.31
C ASP A 235 -7.21 -32.45 29.35
N PRO A 236 -7.66 -33.00 30.50
CA PRO A 236 -8.41 -32.26 31.52
C PRO A 236 -7.72 -31.02 32.10
N ARG A 237 -6.40 -30.86 31.93
CA ARG A 237 -5.63 -29.71 32.44
C ARG A 237 -5.67 -28.49 31.52
N VAL A 238 -6.10 -28.65 30.27
CA VAL A 238 -6.07 -27.57 29.27
C VAL A 238 -7.01 -26.43 29.65
N GLN A 239 -6.45 -25.23 29.75
CA GLN A 239 -7.17 -23.99 30.02
C GLN A 239 -7.37 -23.12 28.77
N THR A 240 -6.56 -23.34 27.73
CA THR A 240 -6.59 -22.53 26.50
C THR A 240 -6.48 -23.37 25.23
N ILE A 241 -7.37 -23.13 24.27
CA ILE A 241 -7.25 -23.59 22.88
C ILE A 241 -6.66 -22.46 22.04
N ALA A 242 -5.55 -22.70 21.33
CA ALA A 242 -4.95 -21.70 20.46
C ALA A 242 -5.79 -21.41 19.19
N ASN A 243 -5.39 -20.38 18.45
CA ASN A 243 -6.02 -19.99 17.17
C ASN A 243 -6.02 -21.17 16.17
N GLY A 244 -7.19 -21.47 15.62
CA GLY A 244 -7.36 -22.43 14.52
C GLY A 244 -6.90 -23.87 14.80
N VAL A 245 -6.83 -24.30 16.06
CA VAL A 245 -6.29 -25.64 16.42
C VAL A 245 -7.04 -26.78 15.71
N PHE A 246 -8.36 -26.75 15.69
CA PHE A 246 -9.22 -27.82 15.12
C PHE A 246 -9.84 -27.46 13.77
N ILE A 247 -9.27 -26.48 13.06
CA ILE A 247 -9.77 -26.11 11.74
C ILE A 247 -9.73 -27.30 10.78
N HIS A 248 -10.81 -27.51 10.03
CA HIS A 248 -11.03 -28.68 9.15
C HIS A 248 -10.95 -30.05 9.84
N ALA A 249 -11.00 -30.13 11.17
CA ALA A 249 -10.95 -31.42 11.85
C ALA A 249 -12.14 -32.30 11.45
N THR A 250 -11.87 -33.58 11.18
CA THR A 250 -12.83 -34.52 10.62
C THR A 250 -13.62 -35.30 11.68
N PHE A 251 -13.32 -35.09 12.96
CA PHE A 251 -14.02 -35.77 14.05
C PHE A 251 -15.52 -35.47 14.04
N THR A 252 -16.32 -36.42 14.48
CA THR A 252 -17.77 -36.26 14.67
C THR A 252 -18.12 -35.81 16.08
N SER A 253 -17.22 -36.00 17.05
CA SER A 253 -17.41 -35.55 18.44
C SER A 253 -16.09 -35.14 19.11
N ILE A 254 -16.19 -34.16 20.00
CA ILE A 254 -15.08 -33.67 20.83
C ILE A 254 -15.54 -33.43 22.27
N THR A 255 -14.72 -33.80 23.25
CA THR A 255 -14.95 -33.49 24.67
C THR A 255 -13.98 -32.40 25.14
N LEU A 256 -14.55 -31.25 25.52
CA LEU A 256 -13.80 -30.11 26.07
C LEU A 256 -13.64 -30.24 27.61
N PRO A 257 -12.50 -29.82 28.18
CA PRO A 257 -12.27 -29.93 29.61
C PRO A 257 -12.98 -28.82 30.39
N GLN A 258 -13.42 -29.12 31.62
CA GLN A 258 -14.11 -28.14 32.47
C GLN A 258 -13.20 -26.98 32.92
N SER A 259 -11.88 -27.16 32.89
CA SER A 259 -10.87 -26.15 33.21
C SER A 259 -10.66 -25.11 32.10
N LEU A 260 -11.30 -25.28 30.94
CA LEU A 260 -11.14 -24.39 29.79
C LEU A 260 -11.77 -23.02 30.04
N THR A 261 -10.97 -21.97 29.91
CA THR A 261 -11.40 -20.57 30.11
C THR A 261 -11.27 -19.73 28.84
N SER A 262 -10.47 -20.16 27.85
CA SER A 262 -10.21 -19.41 26.62
C SER A 262 -10.17 -20.30 25.39
N ILE A 263 -10.84 -19.85 24.32
CA ILE A 263 -10.83 -20.44 22.99
C ILE A 263 -10.21 -19.40 22.04
N GLY A 264 -9.36 -19.83 21.11
CA GLY A 264 -8.78 -18.95 20.12
C GLY A 264 -9.72 -18.68 18.93
N PRO A 265 -9.50 -17.58 18.18
CA PRO A 265 -10.14 -17.35 16.88
C PRO A 265 -10.11 -18.60 15.98
N TYR A 266 -11.16 -18.80 15.19
CA TYR A 266 -11.25 -19.88 14.20
C TYR A 266 -11.00 -21.32 14.73
N ALA A 267 -11.03 -21.55 16.05
CA ALA A 267 -10.59 -22.81 16.64
C ALA A 267 -11.29 -24.05 16.08
N PHE A 268 -12.57 -23.96 15.71
CA PHE A 268 -13.40 -25.03 15.13
C PHE A 268 -13.95 -24.63 13.75
N PHE A 269 -13.21 -23.80 13.01
CA PHE A 269 -13.64 -23.39 11.67
C PHE A 269 -13.63 -24.60 10.71
N SER A 270 -14.64 -24.71 9.85
CA SER A 270 -14.82 -25.81 8.89
C SER A 270 -14.82 -27.22 9.49
N THR A 271 -15.30 -27.41 10.73
CA THR A 271 -15.55 -28.74 11.30
C THR A 271 -16.89 -29.31 10.80
N GLU A 272 -16.95 -29.67 9.52
CA GLU A 272 -18.20 -30.04 8.80
C GLU A 272 -18.90 -31.30 9.38
N ASN A 273 -18.14 -32.19 10.01
CA ASN A 273 -18.65 -33.43 10.60
C ASN A 273 -19.14 -33.29 12.05
N LEU A 274 -18.79 -32.20 12.73
CA LEU A 274 -19.15 -31.96 14.13
C LEU A 274 -20.60 -31.47 14.22
N LYS A 275 -21.51 -32.32 14.71
CA LYS A 275 -22.95 -31.99 14.80
C LYS A 275 -23.37 -31.33 16.11
N GLU A 276 -22.67 -31.62 17.21
CA GLU A 276 -22.93 -31.05 18.53
C GLU A 276 -21.62 -30.84 19.30
N ILE A 277 -21.60 -29.85 20.19
CA ILE A 277 -20.48 -29.58 21.10
C ILE A 277 -21.01 -29.00 22.41
N ALA A 278 -20.50 -29.50 23.54
CA ALA A 278 -20.77 -28.94 24.86
C ALA A 278 -19.67 -27.93 25.21
N LEU A 279 -20.05 -26.66 25.38
CA LEU A 279 -19.12 -25.60 25.74
C LEU A 279 -18.87 -25.54 27.26
N PRO A 280 -17.62 -25.38 27.72
CA PRO A 280 -17.29 -25.30 29.13
C PRO A 280 -17.92 -24.07 29.81
N PRO A 281 -18.35 -24.17 31.09
CA PRO A 281 -19.15 -23.14 31.75
C PRO A 281 -18.38 -21.84 32.02
N ASP A 282 -17.05 -21.88 32.07
CA ASP A 282 -16.19 -20.77 32.49
C ASP A 282 -15.61 -19.94 31.34
N ILE A 283 -15.94 -20.24 30.08
CA ILE A 283 -15.56 -19.38 28.95
C ILE A 283 -16.34 -18.06 28.97
N THR A 284 -15.70 -16.98 28.54
CA THR A 284 -16.26 -15.62 28.58
C THR A 284 -16.57 -15.03 27.20
N GLU A 285 -16.08 -15.67 26.15
CA GLU A 285 -16.22 -15.21 24.76
C GLU A 285 -16.31 -16.40 23.80
N ILE A 286 -17.09 -16.25 22.73
CA ILE A 286 -16.98 -17.05 21.50
C ILE A 286 -16.23 -16.19 20.47
N PRO A 287 -14.98 -16.50 20.13
CA PRO A 287 -14.16 -15.65 19.26
C PRO A 287 -14.67 -15.53 17.82
N ILE A 288 -14.08 -14.59 17.08
CA ILE A 288 -14.27 -14.42 15.63
C ILE A 288 -14.09 -15.75 14.89
N GLY A 289 -15.07 -16.07 14.04
CA GLY A 289 -15.05 -17.26 13.18
C GLY A 289 -14.95 -18.61 13.90
N CYS A 290 -15.12 -18.67 15.23
CA CYS A 290 -14.78 -19.85 16.04
C CYS A 290 -15.39 -21.15 15.51
N PHE A 291 -16.65 -21.12 15.08
CA PHE A 291 -17.39 -22.26 14.53
C PHE A 291 -17.82 -22.02 13.08
N GLY A 292 -17.24 -21.06 12.36
CA GLY A 292 -17.65 -20.77 10.98
C GLY A 292 -17.51 -22.01 10.07
N SER A 293 -18.48 -22.24 9.17
CA SER A 293 -18.58 -23.43 8.31
C SER A 293 -18.61 -24.77 9.05
N SER A 294 -18.98 -24.78 10.33
CA SER A 294 -19.16 -26.01 11.09
C SER A 294 -20.46 -26.74 10.71
N GLY A 295 -20.48 -28.05 10.92
CA GLY A 295 -21.68 -28.90 10.76
C GLY A 295 -22.65 -28.86 11.93
N LEU A 296 -22.46 -27.96 12.91
CA LEU A 296 -23.27 -27.88 14.12
C LEU A 296 -24.74 -27.63 13.79
N THR A 297 -25.63 -28.39 14.43
CA THR A 297 -27.09 -28.25 14.29
C THR A 297 -27.72 -27.50 15.46
N ARG A 298 -27.11 -27.59 16.65
CA ARG A 298 -27.52 -26.88 17.86
C ARG A 298 -26.29 -26.46 18.66
N ILE A 299 -26.35 -25.27 19.26
CA ILE A 299 -25.39 -24.86 20.28
C ILE A 299 -26.05 -24.09 21.42
N GLU A 300 -25.59 -24.36 22.63
CA GLU A 300 -25.98 -23.65 23.85
C GLU A 300 -24.78 -22.89 24.38
N ILE A 301 -24.91 -21.56 24.44
CA ILE A 301 -23.82 -20.67 24.81
C ILE A 301 -23.82 -20.48 26.34
N PRO A 302 -22.69 -20.72 27.03
CA PRO A 302 -22.61 -20.65 28.50
C PRO A 302 -22.92 -19.26 29.08
N ASN A 303 -23.50 -19.23 30.29
CA ASN A 303 -23.97 -18.00 30.95
C ASN A 303 -22.89 -16.93 31.24
N LYS A 304 -21.61 -17.30 31.30
CA LYS A 304 -20.49 -16.36 31.48
C LYS A 304 -20.05 -15.68 30.19
N VAL A 305 -20.53 -16.13 29.04
CA VAL A 305 -20.23 -15.51 27.75
C VAL A 305 -20.94 -14.17 27.63
N ASN A 306 -20.15 -13.11 27.47
CA ASN A 306 -20.65 -11.74 27.29
C ASN A 306 -20.41 -11.19 25.88
N SER A 307 -19.62 -11.90 25.06
CA SER A 307 -19.20 -11.53 23.70
C SER A 307 -19.24 -12.72 22.75
N ILE A 308 -19.82 -12.51 21.57
CA ILE A 308 -19.72 -13.41 20.41
C ILE A 308 -19.09 -12.60 19.28
N GLY A 309 -17.96 -13.05 18.76
CA GLY A 309 -17.20 -12.36 17.72
C GLY A 309 -17.88 -12.39 16.36
N ASN A 310 -17.35 -11.56 15.43
CA ASN A 310 -17.81 -11.54 14.05
C ASN A 310 -17.74 -12.94 13.43
N ASP A 311 -18.67 -13.26 12.54
CA ASP A 311 -18.64 -14.50 11.75
C ASP A 311 -18.57 -15.81 12.58
N ALA A 312 -18.84 -15.76 13.90
CA ALA A 312 -18.60 -16.88 14.82
C ALA A 312 -19.26 -18.20 14.38
N PHE A 313 -20.44 -18.13 13.77
CA PHE A 313 -21.18 -19.25 13.18
C PHE A 313 -21.51 -18.98 11.70
N LEU A 314 -20.70 -18.18 11.01
CA LEU A 314 -20.86 -17.89 9.59
C LEU A 314 -20.91 -19.19 8.78
N ASP A 315 -21.82 -19.29 7.80
CA ASP A 315 -21.94 -20.47 6.92
C ASP A 315 -22.13 -21.83 7.62
N CYS A 316 -22.61 -21.85 8.88
CA CYS A 316 -23.12 -23.07 9.52
C CYS A 316 -24.46 -23.50 8.89
N LYS A 317 -24.41 -24.12 7.72
CA LYS A 317 -25.59 -24.44 6.88
C LYS A 317 -26.60 -25.36 7.57
N ASP A 318 -26.11 -26.24 8.44
CA ASP A 318 -26.92 -27.22 9.16
C ASP A 318 -27.49 -26.67 10.49
N MET A 319 -27.16 -25.42 10.86
CA MET A 319 -27.56 -24.83 12.14
C MET A 319 -29.07 -24.59 12.22
N ILE A 320 -29.71 -25.19 13.21
CA ILE A 320 -31.15 -25.09 13.46
C ILE A 320 -31.40 -24.16 14.64
N THR A 321 -30.63 -24.26 15.73
CA THR A 321 -30.91 -23.53 16.97
C THR A 321 -29.66 -23.05 17.69
N ILE A 322 -29.66 -21.78 18.09
CA ILE A 322 -28.64 -21.17 18.94
C ILE A 322 -29.33 -20.59 20.17
N ILE A 323 -28.90 -21.01 21.36
CA ILE A 323 -29.42 -20.51 22.63
C ILE A 323 -28.41 -19.53 23.23
N LEU A 324 -28.82 -18.27 23.37
CA LEU A 324 -27.99 -17.18 23.86
C LEU A 324 -28.09 -17.02 25.39
N PRO A 325 -26.98 -16.68 26.08
CA PRO A 325 -26.90 -16.62 27.52
C PRO A 325 -27.56 -15.36 28.09
N GLU A 326 -27.75 -15.33 29.40
CA GLU A 326 -28.44 -14.22 30.07
C GLU A 326 -27.71 -12.87 29.91
N ASN A 327 -26.38 -12.87 30.01
CA ASN A 327 -25.57 -11.64 30.06
C ASN A 327 -24.87 -11.30 28.74
N ILE A 328 -25.35 -11.83 27.61
CA ILE A 328 -24.79 -11.45 26.30
C ILE A 328 -24.99 -9.96 26.08
N SER A 329 -23.90 -9.26 25.79
CA SER A 329 -23.94 -7.82 25.55
C SER A 329 -23.40 -7.48 24.17
N ASN A 330 -22.42 -8.22 23.66
CA ASN A 330 -21.79 -7.97 22.36
C ASN A 330 -21.98 -9.16 21.43
N ILE A 331 -22.53 -8.89 20.25
CA ILE A 331 -22.71 -9.87 19.19
C ILE A 331 -22.12 -9.23 17.93
N GLY A 332 -21.13 -9.88 17.34
CA GLY A 332 -20.47 -9.43 16.13
C GLY A 332 -21.37 -9.50 14.91
N GLY A 333 -20.99 -8.75 13.87
CA GLY A 333 -21.66 -8.80 12.58
C GLY A 333 -21.54 -10.17 11.92
N ASP A 334 -22.62 -10.59 11.25
CA ASP A 334 -22.75 -11.91 10.61
C ASP A 334 -22.39 -13.10 11.54
N ALA A 335 -22.49 -12.91 12.86
CA ALA A 335 -22.15 -13.93 13.85
C ALA A 335 -23.00 -15.21 13.71
N PHE A 336 -24.23 -15.10 13.19
CA PHE A 336 -25.17 -16.22 13.07
C PHE A 336 -25.58 -16.43 11.62
N PRO A 337 -25.83 -17.69 11.20
CA PRO A 337 -26.32 -17.98 9.86
C PRO A 337 -27.80 -17.55 9.74
N SER A 338 -28.21 -17.15 8.54
CA SER A 338 -29.52 -16.54 8.28
C SER A 338 -30.73 -17.45 8.55
N ASN A 339 -30.52 -18.76 8.60
CA ASN A 339 -31.54 -19.79 8.84
C ASN A 339 -31.64 -20.24 10.30
N ALA A 340 -30.71 -19.84 11.18
CA ALA A 340 -30.74 -20.27 12.57
C ALA A 340 -31.91 -19.65 13.34
N ASN A 341 -32.60 -20.47 14.14
CA ASN A 341 -33.52 -19.98 15.15
C ASN A 341 -32.74 -19.54 16.39
N ILE A 342 -32.87 -18.27 16.77
CA ILE A 342 -32.22 -17.72 17.96
C ILE A 342 -33.22 -17.73 19.12
N THR A 343 -32.84 -18.39 20.20
CA THR A 343 -33.61 -18.39 21.45
C THR A 343 -32.74 -17.89 22.60
N PHE A 344 -33.37 -17.58 23.73
CA PHE A 344 -32.73 -16.90 24.86
C PHE A 344 -33.04 -17.66 26.16
N HIS A 345 -32.11 -17.64 27.11
CA HIS A 345 -32.42 -17.99 28.51
C HIS A 345 -33.39 -16.95 29.13
N GLU A 346 -34.16 -17.36 30.14
CA GLU A 346 -35.31 -16.61 30.69
C GLU A 346 -34.99 -15.14 31.08
N ASN A 347 -33.73 -14.84 31.45
CA ASN A 347 -33.30 -13.49 31.86
C ASN A 347 -32.32 -12.78 30.89
N ALA A 348 -32.30 -13.14 29.60
CA ALA A 348 -31.41 -12.49 28.62
C ALA A 348 -31.50 -10.96 28.61
N SER A 349 -30.36 -10.27 28.49
CA SER A 349 -30.28 -8.80 28.44
C SER A 349 -30.74 -8.21 27.10
N VAL A 350 -30.90 -9.08 26.10
CA VAL A 350 -31.36 -8.79 24.74
C VAL A 350 -32.65 -9.57 24.43
N GLU A 351 -33.38 -9.11 23.42
CA GLU A 351 -34.58 -9.73 22.88
C GLU A 351 -34.52 -9.72 21.34
N LEU A 352 -35.32 -10.58 20.71
CA LEU A 352 -35.54 -10.58 19.26
C LEU A 352 -36.87 -9.87 18.97
N ASP A 353 -36.84 -8.76 18.25
CA ASP A 353 -38.06 -8.04 17.86
C ASP A 353 -38.75 -8.66 16.61
N ASP A 354 -39.93 -8.15 16.28
CA ASP A 354 -40.72 -8.60 15.13
C ASP A 354 -40.03 -8.35 13.77
N GLN A 355 -39.02 -7.48 13.72
CA GLN A 355 -38.20 -7.21 12.54
C GLN A 355 -36.96 -8.12 12.44
N LYS A 356 -36.82 -9.05 13.38
CA LYS A 356 -35.65 -9.91 13.57
C LYS A 356 -34.37 -9.12 13.93
N LEU A 357 -34.51 -8.04 14.68
CA LEU A 357 -33.40 -7.34 15.32
C LEU A 357 -33.12 -7.96 16.69
N ILE A 358 -31.86 -8.28 16.95
CA ILE A 358 -31.38 -8.52 18.30
C ILE A 358 -31.11 -7.15 18.95
N ILE A 359 -31.98 -6.77 19.87
CA ILE A 359 -31.98 -5.46 20.54
C ILE A 359 -31.89 -5.66 22.06
N SER A 360 -31.27 -4.74 22.78
CA SER A 360 -31.31 -4.75 24.26
C SER A 360 -32.77 -4.69 24.76
N LYS A 361 -33.11 -5.37 25.87
CA LYS A 361 -34.47 -5.32 26.46
C LYS A 361 -34.95 -3.90 26.80
N ASN A 362 -34.04 -3.00 27.17
CA ASN A 362 -34.36 -1.59 27.41
C ASN A 362 -34.35 -0.72 26.13
N LYS A 363 -34.18 -1.34 24.96
CA LYS A 363 -34.14 -0.72 23.62
C LYS A 363 -33.15 0.43 23.48
N THR A 364 -32.00 0.33 24.14
CA THR A 364 -30.90 1.31 24.09
C THR A 364 -29.86 1.01 23.01
N TYR A 365 -29.70 -0.24 22.57
CA TYR A 365 -28.80 -0.58 21.47
C TYR A 365 -29.31 -1.72 20.59
N ILE A 366 -28.99 -1.64 19.30
CA ILE A 366 -29.18 -2.74 18.32
C ILE A 366 -27.86 -3.47 18.16
N SER A 367 -27.87 -4.79 18.38
CA SER A 367 -26.67 -5.64 18.21
C SER A 367 -26.55 -6.17 16.79
N LEU A 368 -27.62 -6.72 16.22
CA LEU A 368 -27.55 -7.43 14.95
C LEU A 368 -28.94 -7.50 14.28
N CYS A 369 -28.97 -7.38 12.95
CA CYS A 369 -30.13 -7.67 12.13
C CYS A 369 -30.00 -9.06 11.50
N LEU A 370 -30.86 -10.00 11.89
CA LEU A 370 -30.83 -11.37 11.37
C LEU A 370 -31.48 -11.51 9.99
N ASN A 371 -32.43 -10.63 9.64
CA ASN A 371 -33.16 -10.72 8.39
C ASN A 371 -32.24 -10.39 7.19
N PRO A 372 -31.89 -11.35 6.31
CA PRO A 372 -31.02 -11.09 5.16
C PRO A 372 -31.72 -10.28 4.06
N ASP A 373 -33.04 -10.42 3.93
CA ASP A 373 -33.85 -9.82 2.85
C ASP A 373 -34.57 -8.55 3.30
N VAL A 374 -34.11 -7.93 4.39
CA VAL A 374 -34.71 -6.71 4.93
C VAL A 374 -34.64 -5.59 3.90
N LYS A 375 -35.80 -5.01 3.56
CA LYS A 375 -35.92 -3.87 2.64
C LYS A 375 -36.04 -2.53 3.36
N THR A 376 -36.73 -2.54 4.49
CA THR A 376 -36.92 -1.36 5.34
C THR A 376 -36.77 -1.80 6.79
N ILE A 377 -36.11 -0.98 7.60
CA ILE A 377 -36.03 -1.18 9.05
C ILE A 377 -36.51 0.08 9.78
N THR A 378 -37.30 -0.11 10.84
CA THR A 378 -37.67 0.95 11.77
C THR A 378 -36.84 0.82 13.04
N ILE A 379 -35.96 1.79 13.28
CA ILE A 379 -35.14 1.87 14.48
C ILE A 379 -35.98 2.49 15.60
N PRO A 380 -36.11 1.84 16.78
CA PRO A 380 -36.79 2.44 17.92
C PRO A 380 -36.12 3.74 18.34
N SER A 381 -36.90 4.77 18.60
CA SER A 381 -36.43 6.12 18.93
C SER A 381 -35.54 6.14 20.18
N THR A 382 -35.71 5.20 21.12
CA THR A 382 -34.90 5.06 22.33
C THR A 382 -33.49 4.50 22.08
N VAL A 383 -33.20 3.98 20.89
CA VAL A 383 -31.89 3.42 20.56
C VAL A 383 -30.85 4.54 20.54
N LYS A 384 -29.81 4.38 21.35
CA LYS A 384 -28.66 5.27 21.46
C LYS A 384 -27.45 4.79 20.68
N THR A 385 -27.33 3.48 20.46
CA THR A 385 -26.19 2.88 19.76
C THR A 385 -26.62 1.83 18.75
N ILE A 386 -26.07 1.91 17.54
CA ILE A 386 -26.08 0.82 16.56
C ILE A 386 -24.69 0.20 16.55
N LYS A 387 -24.60 -1.08 16.92
CA LYS A 387 -23.32 -1.76 17.12
C LYS A 387 -22.58 -2.06 15.82
N GLN A 388 -21.29 -2.35 15.97
CA GLN A 388 -20.40 -2.69 14.88
C GLN A 388 -21.01 -3.78 13.99
N ARG A 389 -21.04 -3.53 12.68
CA ARG A 389 -21.56 -4.46 11.66
C ARG A 389 -23.01 -4.94 11.87
N ALA A 390 -23.84 -4.24 12.66
CA ALA A 390 -25.20 -4.69 12.98
C ALA A 390 -26.09 -4.94 11.74
N PHE A 391 -25.88 -4.19 10.65
CA PHE A 391 -26.59 -4.30 9.38
C PHE A 391 -25.63 -4.52 8.20
N ILE A 392 -24.44 -5.09 8.43
CA ILE A 392 -23.50 -5.33 7.33
C ILE A 392 -24.14 -6.21 6.25
N SER A 393 -23.80 -5.94 4.99
CA SER A 393 -24.19 -6.76 3.84
C SER A 393 -25.70 -6.97 3.69
N LYS A 394 -26.55 -6.10 4.24
CA LYS A 394 -28.00 -6.11 3.94
C LYS A 394 -28.25 -5.49 2.57
N PHE A 395 -27.92 -6.24 1.52
CA PHE A 395 -27.92 -5.78 0.13
C PHE A 395 -29.29 -5.26 -0.34
N GLN A 396 -30.39 -5.74 0.25
CA GLN A 396 -31.76 -5.34 -0.09
C GLN A 396 -32.27 -4.15 0.73
N LEU A 397 -31.56 -3.72 1.78
CA LEU A 397 -31.98 -2.63 2.65
C LEU A 397 -31.98 -1.33 1.86
N ALA A 398 -33.17 -0.75 1.65
CA ALA A 398 -33.38 0.43 0.85
C ALA A 398 -33.62 1.69 1.68
N SER A 399 -34.25 1.55 2.85
CA SER A 399 -34.64 2.67 3.71
C SER A 399 -34.54 2.35 5.20
N ILE A 400 -34.13 3.34 5.99
CA ILE A 400 -34.14 3.31 7.45
C ILE A 400 -35.18 4.35 7.92
N LEU A 401 -36.02 3.95 8.87
CA LEU A 401 -37.03 4.78 9.52
C LEU A 401 -36.77 4.84 11.02
N CYS A 402 -37.41 5.80 11.70
CA CYS A 402 -37.51 5.84 13.16
C CYS A 402 -38.97 5.93 13.59
N ASP A 403 -39.34 5.29 14.70
CA ASP A 403 -40.72 5.34 15.25
C ASP A 403 -41.02 6.63 16.04
N GLY A 404 -40.08 7.57 16.05
CA GLY A 404 -40.15 8.85 16.75
C GLY A 404 -38.88 9.68 16.51
N ILE A 405 -38.65 10.68 17.36
CA ILE A 405 -37.41 11.46 17.32
C ILE A 405 -36.27 10.58 17.85
N SER A 406 -35.29 10.29 17.00
CA SER A 406 -34.19 9.40 17.34
C SER A 406 -33.31 9.95 18.48
N GLU A 407 -33.03 9.11 19.47
CA GLU A 407 -32.03 9.32 20.51
C GLU A 407 -30.64 8.79 20.14
N LEU A 408 -30.43 8.40 18.89
CA LEU A 408 -29.19 7.78 18.42
C LEU A 408 -28.01 8.73 18.63
N GLU A 409 -27.02 8.27 19.40
CA GLU A 409 -25.79 9.01 19.72
C GLU A 409 -24.59 8.43 18.97
N VAL A 410 -24.55 7.11 18.75
CA VAL A 410 -23.38 6.43 18.15
C VAL A 410 -23.82 5.41 17.09
N ILE A 411 -23.20 5.50 15.92
CA ILE A 411 -23.19 4.44 14.91
C ILE A 411 -21.76 3.89 14.89
N GLU A 412 -21.57 2.63 15.27
CA GLU A 412 -20.26 2.00 15.33
C GLU A 412 -19.76 1.55 13.94
N ASP A 413 -18.54 1.02 13.89
CA ASP A 413 -17.83 0.70 12.65
C ASP A 413 -18.61 -0.30 11.79
N GLN A 414 -18.62 -0.07 10.48
CA GLN A 414 -19.24 -0.93 9.47
C GLN A 414 -20.74 -1.21 9.69
N ALA A 415 -21.44 -0.46 10.55
CA ALA A 415 -22.82 -0.73 10.93
C ALA A 415 -23.75 -0.99 9.73
N PHE A 416 -23.63 -0.22 8.64
CA PHE A 416 -24.38 -0.38 7.38
C PHE A 416 -23.46 -0.56 6.16
N ASN A 417 -22.25 -1.08 6.36
CA ASN A 417 -21.31 -1.33 5.27
C ASN A 417 -21.91 -2.34 4.27
N LEU A 418 -21.70 -2.11 2.97
CA LEU A 418 -22.21 -2.96 1.89
C LEU A 418 -23.75 -3.02 1.79
N CYS A 419 -24.49 -2.09 2.41
CA CYS A 419 -25.92 -1.90 2.17
C CYS A 419 -26.15 -1.19 0.83
N MET A 420 -25.89 -1.89 -0.28
CA MET A 420 -25.77 -1.32 -1.63
C MET A 420 -27.07 -0.72 -2.20
N ASN A 421 -28.22 -0.98 -1.60
CA ASN A 421 -29.51 -0.39 -2.00
C ASN A 421 -29.98 0.72 -1.06
N LEU A 422 -29.26 1.00 0.02
CA LEU A 422 -29.68 1.98 1.03
C LEU A 422 -29.61 3.38 0.42
N THR A 423 -30.76 4.02 0.25
CA THR A 423 -30.90 5.33 -0.41
C THR A 423 -31.36 6.44 0.53
N SER A 424 -32.07 6.08 1.62
CA SER A 424 -32.66 7.04 2.55
C SER A 424 -32.34 6.67 4.00
N ILE A 425 -31.86 7.66 4.75
CA ILE A 425 -31.67 7.58 6.21
C ILE A 425 -32.49 8.68 6.90
N PRO A 426 -33.01 8.46 8.11
CA PRO A 426 -33.75 9.48 8.85
C PRO A 426 -32.77 10.50 9.46
N SER A 427 -33.33 11.58 10.02
CA SER A 427 -32.53 12.55 10.79
C SER A 427 -32.16 11.97 12.16
N PHE A 428 -30.89 12.13 12.55
CA PHE A 428 -30.35 11.69 13.83
C PHE A 428 -29.91 12.90 14.67
N PRO A 429 -30.82 13.59 15.38
CA PRO A 429 -30.54 14.90 15.98
C PRO A 429 -29.57 14.85 17.17
N LYS A 430 -29.39 13.69 17.83
CA LYS A 430 -28.46 13.50 18.95
C LYS A 430 -27.12 12.82 18.56
N LEU A 431 -26.88 12.60 17.27
CA LEU A 431 -25.74 11.83 16.78
C LEU A 431 -24.40 12.52 17.08
N LYS A 432 -23.53 11.86 17.83
CA LYS A 432 -22.21 12.35 18.24
C LYS A 432 -21.08 11.74 17.40
N GLN A 433 -21.22 10.48 17.02
CA GLN A 433 -20.15 9.74 16.33
C GLN A 433 -20.70 8.80 15.26
N ILE A 434 -19.98 8.74 14.14
CA ILE A 434 -20.15 7.72 13.10
C ILE A 434 -18.83 6.96 12.92
N GLY A 435 -18.89 5.64 12.95
CA GLY A 435 -17.75 4.74 12.88
C GLY A 435 -17.14 4.61 11.48
N GLU A 436 -16.03 3.89 11.42
CA GLU A 436 -15.29 3.61 10.18
C GLU A 436 -16.13 2.74 9.25
N TYR A 437 -16.15 3.06 7.95
CA TYR A 437 -16.94 2.35 6.93
C TYR A 437 -18.45 2.23 7.24
N ALA A 438 -19.00 3.00 8.18
CA ALA A 438 -20.37 2.81 8.67
C ALA A 438 -21.42 2.83 7.56
N PHE A 439 -21.25 3.65 6.53
CA PHE A 439 -22.13 3.74 5.35
C PHE A 439 -21.36 3.50 4.03
N SER A 440 -20.25 2.78 4.08
CA SER A 440 -19.41 2.50 2.91
C SER A 440 -20.18 1.65 1.89
N LYS A 441 -20.06 2.02 0.61
CA LYS A 441 -20.78 1.40 -0.53
C LYS A 441 -22.31 1.41 -0.38
N THR A 442 -22.86 2.45 0.24
CA THR A 442 -24.31 2.74 0.20
C THR A 442 -24.66 3.64 -0.99
N LYS A 443 -25.95 3.83 -1.27
CA LYS A 443 -26.45 4.70 -2.35
C LYS A 443 -27.26 5.89 -1.80
N ILE A 444 -26.95 6.33 -0.58
CA ILE A 444 -27.67 7.42 0.08
C ILE A 444 -27.70 8.63 -0.85
N ASN A 445 -28.90 9.11 -1.20
CA ASN A 445 -29.10 10.14 -2.22
C ASN A 445 -29.78 11.41 -1.69
N SER A 446 -30.30 11.35 -0.46
CA SER A 446 -30.87 12.51 0.22
C SER A 446 -29.77 13.48 0.63
N ALA A 447 -30.11 14.77 0.66
CA ALA A 447 -29.29 15.74 1.37
C ALA A 447 -29.18 15.32 2.84
N ILE A 448 -27.97 15.30 3.38
CA ILE A 448 -27.72 14.89 4.76
C ILE A 448 -27.46 16.14 5.60
N SER A 449 -28.23 16.31 6.66
CA SER A 449 -28.00 17.32 7.68
C SER A 449 -27.57 16.62 8.97
N PHE A 450 -26.34 16.90 9.42
CA PHE A 450 -25.76 16.25 10.59
C PHE A 450 -26.12 16.98 11.89
N SER A 451 -26.11 16.23 12.99
CA SER A 451 -26.43 16.74 14.34
C SER A 451 -25.50 17.88 14.78
N PRO A 452 -26.00 18.85 15.57
CA PRO A 452 -25.16 19.85 16.22
C PRO A 452 -24.19 19.26 17.27
N TYR A 453 -24.38 18.01 17.69
CA TYR A 453 -23.51 17.32 18.64
C TYR A 453 -22.46 16.43 17.97
N LEU A 454 -22.35 16.44 16.63
CA LEU A 454 -21.42 15.60 15.91
C LEU A 454 -19.96 16.01 16.19
N GLU A 455 -19.15 15.07 16.64
CA GLU A 455 -17.73 15.24 16.97
C GLU A 455 -16.82 14.53 15.96
N LYS A 456 -17.26 13.39 15.40
CA LYS A 456 -16.38 12.54 14.57
C LYS A 456 -17.15 11.79 13.49
N ILE A 457 -16.56 11.78 12.29
CA ILE A 457 -16.91 10.89 11.18
C ILE A 457 -15.72 9.96 10.91
N GLY A 458 -15.95 8.64 10.98
CA GLY A 458 -14.94 7.61 10.82
C GLY A 458 -14.33 7.51 9.43
N GLN A 459 -13.21 6.80 9.35
CA GLN A 459 -12.49 6.54 8.11
C GLN A 459 -13.39 5.85 7.09
N TYR A 460 -13.34 6.24 5.81
CA TYR A 460 -14.15 5.65 4.73
C TYR A 460 -15.68 5.59 4.99
N CYS A 461 -16.21 6.40 5.91
CA CYS A 461 -17.61 6.32 6.36
C CYS A 461 -18.62 6.35 5.20
N PHE A 462 -18.48 7.30 4.27
CA PHE A 462 -19.30 7.44 3.06
C PHE A 462 -18.48 7.18 1.79
N TYR A 463 -17.58 6.19 1.82
CA TYR A 463 -16.73 5.86 0.68
C TYR A 463 -17.55 5.34 -0.51
N LEU A 464 -17.36 5.98 -1.68
CA LEU A 464 -18.01 5.66 -2.96
C LEU A 464 -19.55 5.77 -2.96
N ALA A 465 -20.13 6.58 -2.08
CA ALA A 465 -21.55 6.90 -2.18
C ALA A 465 -21.78 7.88 -3.34
N GLN A 466 -22.06 7.35 -4.53
CA GLN A 466 -22.15 8.14 -5.76
C GLN A 466 -23.34 9.11 -5.79
N SER A 467 -24.28 9.03 -4.85
CA SER A 467 -25.58 9.71 -4.93
C SER A 467 -25.74 10.92 -3.99
N ILE A 468 -24.87 11.09 -2.97
CA ILE A 468 -25.00 12.19 -2.00
C ILE A 468 -24.73 13.51 -2.71
N SER A 469 -25.72 14.40 -2.76
CA SER A 469 -25.63 15.65 -3.53
C SER A 469 -25.24 16.88 -2.70
N ARG A 470 -25.65 16.90 -1.42
CA ARG A 470 -25.41 18.00 -0.47
C ARG A 470 -25.24 17.47 0.95
N ILE A 471 -24.26 18.03 1.67
CA ILE A 471 -24.07 17.80 3.10
C ILE A 471 -24.04 19.12 3.88
N THR A 472 -24.72 19.16 5.01
CA THR A 472 -24.82 20.33 5.89
C THR A 472 -24.42 19.96 7.31
N PHE A 473 -23.64 20.82 7.95
CA PHE A 473 -23.16 20.66 9.32
C PHE A 473 -23.47 21.92 10.15
N SER A 474 -23.88 21.71 11.40
CA SER A 474 -24.16 22.76 12.38
C SER A 474 -23.54 22.44 13.76
N SER A 475 -22.41 21.74 13.76
CA SER A 475 -21.77 21.25 15.00
C SER A 475 -21.32 22.39 15.92
N THR A 476 -21.77 22.31 17.18
CA THR A 476 -21.48 23.27 18.27
C THR A 476 -20.53 22.69 19.33
N THR A 477 -19.89 21.55 19.02
CA THR A 477 -18.96 20.87 19.92
C THR A 477 -17.62 21.61 20.02
N THR A 478 -16.64 21.04 20.73
CA THR A 478 -15.28 21.63 20.77
C THR A 478 -14.55 21.44 19.45
N ALA A 479 -14.72 20.27 18.82
CA ALA A 479 -14.03 19.92 17.58
C ALA A 479 -14.85 18.91 16.75
N LEU A 480 -14.76 19.05 15.43
CA LEU A 480 -15.32 18.13 14.45
C LEU A 480 -14.20 17.53 13.59
N TYR A 481 -14.07 16.20 13.64
CA TYR A 481 -13.04 15.45 12.92
C TYR A 481 -13.63 14.68 11.73
N PHE A 482 -13.10 14.98 10.54
CA PHE A 482 -13.34 14.23 9.31
C PHE A 482 -12.14 13.30 9.06
N ASN A 483 -12.28 11.99 9.35
CA ASN A 483 -11.18 11.04 9.20
C ASN A 483 -10.91 10.64 7.74
N ASP A 484 -9.83 9.90 7.52
CA ASP A 484 -9.31 9.66 6.17
C ASP A 484 -10.40 9.08 5.24
N PHE A 485 -10.49 9.62 4.03
CA PHE A 485 -11.40 9.16 2.96
C PHE A 485 -12.90 9.18 3.31
N CYS A 486 -13.36 9.88 4.36
CA CYS A 486 -14.73 9.71 4.84
C CYS A 486 -15.84 10.14 3.85
N PHE A 487 -15.56 10.99 2.86
CA PHE A 487 -16.44 11.32 1.73
C PHE A 487 -15.76 11.09 0.37
N SER A 488 -14.71 10.27 0.32
CA SER A 488 -13.98 10.01 -0.91
C SER A 488 -14.85 9.24 -1.92
N GLY A 489 -14.83 9.69 -3.16
CA GLY A 489 -15.60 9.12 -4.26
C GLY A 489 -17.09 9.47 -4.23
N CYS A 490 -17.51 10.46 -3.44
CA CYS A 490 -18.87 11.03 -3.52
C CYS A 490 -19.04 11.88 -4.79
N THR A 491 -19.11 11.23 -5.95
CA THR A 491 -19.03 11.89 -7.27
C THR A 491 -20.16 12.88 -7.55
N SER A 492 -21.32 12.76 -6.88
CA SER A 492 -22.44 13.72 -7.01
C SER A 492 -22.41 14.85 -5.99
N LEU A 493 -21.46 14.86 -5.04
CA LEU A 493 -21.39 15.86 -4.00
C LEU A 493 -21.03 17.21 -4.60
N SER A 494 -22.00 18.13 -4.61
CA SER A 494 -21.88 19.44 -5.27
C SER A 494 -21.76 20.60 -4.28
N SER A 495 -22.19 20.40 -3.03
CA SER A 495 -22.25 21.44 -2.02
C SER A 495 -21.97 20.87 -0.62
N ILE A 496 -21.06 21.54 0.08
CA ILE A 496 -20.69 21.26 1.47
C ILE A 496 -20.94 22.56 2.24
N ASP A 497 -21.78 22.48 3.25
CA ASP A 497 -22.17 23.63 4.04
C ASP A 497 -21.74 23.49 5.52
N LEU A 498 -20.93 24.45 5.96
CA LEU A 498 -20.29 24.52 7.28
C LEU A 498 -20.57 25.85 8.00
N HIS A 499 -21.48 26.70 7.48
CA HIS A 499 -21.66 28.07 7.99
C HIS A 499 -22.11 28.14 9.45
N ASP A 500 -22.92 27.18 9.89
CA ASP A 500 -23.45 27.11 11.25
C ASP A 500 -22.50 26.41 12.24
N CYS A 501 -21.33 25.92 11.78
CA CYS A 501 -20.35 25.31 12.66
C CYS A 501 -19.63 26.36 13.51
N THR A 502 -19.64 26.18 14.84
CA THR A 502 -18.88 27.02 15.77
C THR A 502 -17.64 26.32 16.33
N CYS A 503 -17.51 25.02 16.09
CA CYS A 503 -16.41 24.16 16.55
C CYS A 503 -15.13 24.28 15.69
N ASN A 504 -14.00 23.77 16.21
CA ASN A 504 -12.78 23.62 15.42
C ASN A 504 -12.89 22.43 14.45
N ILE A 505 -12.65 22.64 13.16
CA ILE A 505 -12.81 21.61 12.12
C ILE A 505 -11.46 21.07 11.66
N TYR A 506 -11.31 19.75 11.62
CA TYR A 506 -10.10 19.07 11.17
C TYR A 506 -10.40 18.09 10.04
N PHE A 507 -9.86 18.36 8.85
CA PHE A 507 -9.90 17.44 7.72
C PHE A 507 -8.64 16.59 7.70
N ARG A 508 -8.79 15.26 7.72
CA ARG A 508 -7.67 14.32 7.55
C ARG A 508 -7.41 14.04 6.07
N LYS A 509 -6.77 12.92 5.73
CA LYS A 509 -6.30 12.65 4.35
C LYS A 509 -7.46 12.31 3.42
N ASN A 510 -7.44 12.81 2.19
CA ASN A 510 -8.35 12.43 1.11
C ASN A 510 -9.84 12.54 1.45
N VAL A 511 -10.24 13.44 2.36
CA VAL A 511 -11.63 13.50 2.85
C VAL A 511 -12.65 13.63 1.70
N PHE A 512 -12.39 14.51 0.73
CA PHE A 512 -13.25 14.75 -0.42
C PHE A 512 -12.56 14.36 -1.74
N SER A 513 -11.59 13.43 -1.71
CA SER A 513 -10.95 13.02 -2.97
C SER A 513 -11.98 12.43 -3.93
N ASP A 514 -11.83 12.69 -5.23
CA ASP A 514 -12.71 12.17 -6.29
C ASP A 514 -14.17 12.66 -6.19
N CYS A 515 -14.43 13.75 -5.46
CA CYS A 515 -15.72 14.45 -5.46
C CYS A 515 -15.87 15.31 -6.74
N SER A 516 -16.06 14.65 -7.87
CA SER A 516 -16.02 15.25 -9.21
C SER A 516 -17.15 16.24 -9.53
N SER A 517 -18.17 16.40 -8.67
CA SER A 517 -19.21 17.44 -8.82
C SER A 517 -19.00 18.65 -7.93
N LEU A 518 -18.01 18.63 -7.03
CA LEU A 518 -17.75 19.71 -6.09
C LEU A 518 -17.10 20.88 -6.84
N SER A 519 -17.86 21.95 -7.06
CA SER A 519 -17.45 23.09 -7.88
C SER A 519 -16.92 24.28 -7.07
N MET A 520 -17.27 24.37 -5.79
CA MET A 520 -16.78 25.41 -4.91
C MET A 520 -16.56 24.91 -3.49
N PHE A 521 -15.58 25.49 -2.82
CA PHE A 521 -15.36 25.29 -1.39
C PHE A 521 -14.87 26.60 -0.76
N ASN A 522 -15.40 26.91 0.43
CA ASN A 522 -15.01 28.10 1.18
C ASN A 522 -14.28 27.70 2.46
N VAL A 523 -13.06 28.20 2.62
CA VAL A 523 -12.24 28.01 3.83
C VAL A 523 -12.50 29.15 4.80
N ASN A 524 -13.05 28.82 5.97
CA ASN A 524 -13.34 29.77 7.05
C ASN A 524 -12.37 29.62 8.24
N ASP A 525 -12.50 30.51 9.23
CA ASP A 525 -11.64 30.57 10.43
C ASP A 525 -11.75 29.35 11.37
N LYS A 526 -12.80 28.54 11.23
CA LYS A 526 -13.04 27.34 12.02
C LYS A 526 -12.22 26.15 11.54
N ILE A 527 -11.79 26.13 10.28
CA ILE A 527 -10.99 25.05 9.71
C ILE A 527 -9.53 25.17 10.16
N LYS A 528 -9.10 24.19 10.98
CA LYS A 528 -7.80 24.14 11.66
C LYS A 528 -6.73 23.36 10.91
N SER A 529 -7.09 22.43 10.03
CA SER A 529 -6.13 21.69 9.23
C SER A 529 -6.78 20.97 8.07
N PHE A 530 -5.97 20.71 7.04
CA PHE A 530 -6.25 19.78 5.95
C PHE A 530 -5.19 18.69 5.89
N GLY A 531 -5.60 17.45 5.65
CA GLY A 531 -4.71 16.35 5.34
C GLY A 531 -4.38 16.29 3.85
N SER A 532 -3.40 15.44 3.51
CA SER A 532 -2.97 15.22 2.14
C SER A 532 -4.13 14.80 1.23
N GLY A 533 -4.21 15.38 0.04
CA GLY A 533 -5.16 14.99 -1.01
C GLY A 533 -6.63 15.29 -0.73
N CYS A 534 -6.92 16.20 0.22
CA CYS A 534 -8.29 16.50 0.65
C CYS A 534 -9.26 16.77 -0.51
N PHE A 535 -8.83 17.46 -1.57
CA PHE A 535 -9.64 17.75 -2.76
C PHE A 535 -9.02 17.18 -4.05
N MET A 536 -8.19 16.15 -3.96
CA MET A 536 -7.61 15.52 -5.16
C MET A 536 -8.71 15.04 -6.11
N ASN A 537 -8.55 15.24 -7.42
CA ASN A 537 -9.52 14.88 -8.47
C ASN A 537 -10.92 15.53 -8.31
N CYS A 538 -11.04 16.68 -7.63
CA CYS A 538 -12.29 17.44 -7.59
C CYS A 538 -12.45 18.36 -8.81
N SER A 539 -13.68 18.79 -9.09
CA SER A 539 -13.98 19.74 -10.18
C SER A 539 -14.13 21.18 -9.68
N LEU A 540 -13.31 21.58 -8.69
CA LEU A 540 -13.37 22.90 -8.08
C LEU A 540 -13.06 23.98 -9.12
N ASN A 541 -13.98 24.93 -9.29
CA ASN A 541 -13.80 26.16 -10.05
C ASN A 541 -13.32 27.30 -9.13
N VAL A 542 -13.80 27.30 -7.87
CA VAL A 542 -13.57 28.38 -6.91
C VAL A 542 -13.18 27.79 -5.55
N LEU A 543 -12.03 28.22 -5.03
CA LEU A 543 -11.61 27.96 -3.65
C LEU A 543 -11.27 29.30 -2.98
N THR A 544 -12.07 29.71 -2.01
CA THR A 544 -11.91 30.99 -1.30
C THR A 544 -11.39 30.80 0.12
N PHE A 545 -10.69 31.80 0.64
CA PHE A 545 -10.25 31.89 2.02
C PHE A 545 -10.86 33.17 2.62
N GLU A 546 -11.97 33.06 3.33
CA GLU A 546 -12.69 34.22 3.89
C GLU A 546 -11.96 34.77 5.11
N ASN A 547 -11.50 36.04 5.05
CA ASN A 547 -11.00 36.88 6.15
C ASN A 547 -10.10 36.19 7.20
N SER A 548 -9.48 35.08 6.81
CA SER A 548 -8.70 34.23 7.69
C SER A 548 -7.26 34.28 7.20
N ILE A 549 -6.40 34.81 8.05
CA ILE A 549 -5.11 34.18 8.27
C ILE A 549 -5.49 32.72 8.53
N ALA A 550 -5.35 31.86 7.51
CA ALA A 550 -5.75 30.47 7.63
C ALA A 550 -5.14 29.94 8.92
N SER A 551 -5.91 29.22 9.74
CA SER A 551 -5.38 28.83 11.06
C SER A 551 -4.31 27.73 10.98
N PHE A 552 -3.97 27.31 9.76
CA PHE A 552 -2.87 26.46 9.38
C PHE A 552 -1.92 27.21 8.45
N ASP A 553 -0.64 26.88 8.50
CA ASP A 553 0.44 27.50 7.74
C ASP A 553 0.89 26.65 6.52
N THR A 554 0.22 25.53 6.27
CA THR A 554 0.65 24.57 5.26
C THR A 554 -0.50 24.16 4.35
N LEU A 555 -0.31 24.33 3.04
CA LEU A 555 -1.12 23.64 2.04
C LEU A 555 -0.57 22.21 1.88
N PRO A 556 -1.33 21.16 2.20
CA PRO A 556 -0.79 19.81 2.29
C PRO A 556 -0.45 19.21 0.93
N SER A 557 0.29 18.11 0.91
CA SER A 557 0.60 17.39 -0.33
C SER A 557 -0.66 16.90 -1.03
N LEU A 558 -0.67 16.91 -2.37
CA LEU A 558 -1.78 16.46 -3.23
C LEU A 558 -3.08 17.27 -3.09
N PHE A 559 -3.09 18.38 -2.34
CA PHE A 559 -4.31 19.07 -1.88
C PHE A 559 -5.37 19.31 -2.97
N LEU A 560 -4.94 19.83 -4.13
CA LEU A 560 -5.75 20.12 -5.32
C LEU A 560 -5.21 19.39 -6.56
N LYS A 561 -4.50 18.28 -6.37
CA LYS A 561 -3.95 17.51 -7.50
C LYS A 561 -5.09 17.09 -8.44
N ASP A 562 -4.88 17.30 -9.73
CA ASP A 562 -5.81 16.96 -10.81
C ASP A 562 -7.17 17.69 -10.71
N CYS A 563 -7.25 18.82 -9.99
CA CYS A 563 -8.39 19.74 -10.05
C CYS A 563 -8.37 20.53 -11.36
N ARG A 564 -8.87 19.95 -12.45
CA ARG A 564 -8.72 20.49 -13.81
C ARG A 564 -9.61 21.69 -14.16
N ASN A 565 -10.48 22.15 -13.27
CA ASN A 565 -11.33 23.30 -13.53
C ASN A 565 -10.90 24.58 -12.80
N ILE A 566 -9.93 24.50 -11.88
CA ILE A 566 -9.45 25.68 -11.16
C ILE A 566 -8.49 26.45 -12.06
N GLU A 567 -8.81 27.71 -12.34
CA GLU A 567 -8.03 28.59 -13.23
C GLU A 567 -7.23 29.66 -12.45
N GLU A 568 -7.69 29.99 -11.24
CA GLU A 568 -7.06 30.98 -10.36
C GLU A 568 -7.13 30.50 -8.90
N ILE A 569 -6.06 30.75 -8.14
CA ILE A 569 -6.05 30.58 -6.70
C ILE A 569 -5.28 31.70 -6.01
N ILE A 570 -5.86 32.25 -4.96
CA ILE A 570 -5.22 33.22 -4.07
C ILE A 570 -4.66 32.47 -2.87
N ILE A 571 -3.34 32.42 -2.72
CA ILE A 571 -2.69 31.81 -1.56
C ILE A 571 -2.72 32.79 -0.38
N PRO A 572 -3.23 32.42 0.80
CA PRO A 572 -3.22 33.27 1.99
C PRO A 572 -1.80 33.62 2.46
N THR A 573 -1.62 34.83 2.98
CA THR A 573 -0.32 35.41 3.41
C THR A 573 0.26 34.81 4.69
N ASN A 574 -0.37 33.77 5.24
CA ASN A 574 0.13 33.05 6.40
C ASN A 574 0.65 31.64 6.04
N ILE A 575 0.48 31.21 4.79
CA ILE A 575 0.98 29.93 4.31
C ILE A 575 2.50 30.01 4.20
N ALA A 576 3.18 29.16 4.95
CA ALA A 576 4.62 28.96 4.97
C ALA A 576 5.08 27.83 4.02
N ILE A 577 4.26 26.79 3.83
CA ILE A 577 4.65 25.59 3.08
C ILE A 577 3.58 25.23 2.04
N ILE A 578 4.02 24.96 0.80
CA ILE A 578 3.21 24.31 -0.22
C ILE A 578 3.73 22.88 -0.40
N GLY A 579 2.89 21.88 -0.10
CA GLY A 579 3.24 20.46 -0.06
C GLY A 579 3.41 19.81 -1.43
N ASN A 580 3.91 18.56 -1.45
CA ASN A 580 4.25 17.85 -2.70
C ASN A 580 3.03 17.74 -3.62
N GLU A 581 3.20 18.02 -4.92
CA GLU A 581 2.14 17.88 -5.93
C GLU A 581 0.84 18.63 -5.59
N CYS A 582 0.88 19.65 -4.73
CA CYS A 582 -0.29 20.36 -4.21
C CYS A 582 -1.25 20.85 -5.29
N PHE A 583 -0.72 21.39 -6.40
CA PHE A 583 -1.46 21.90 -7.54
C PHE A 583 -1.20 21.11 -8.82
N SER A 584 -0.58 19.93 -8.73
CA SER A 584 -0.18 19.17 -9.92
C SER A 584 -1.39 18.87 -10.81
N GLY A 585 -1.30 19.09 -12.12
CA GLY A 585 -2.37 18.80 -13.08
C GLY A 585 -3.59 19.73 -13.00
N THR A 586 -3.47 20.88 -12.34
CA THR A 586 -4.50 21.93 -12.34
C THR A 586 -4.47 22.77 -13.62
N SER A 587 -5.55 23.51 -13.88
CA SER A 587 -5.66 24.40 -15.05
C SER A 587 -5.30 25.85 -14.74
N ILE A 588 -4.62 26.11 -13.62
CA ILE A 588 -4.23 27.46 -13.22
C ILE A 588 -3.36 28.11 -14.30
N SER A 589 -3.69 29.36 -14.65
CA SER A 589 -2.93 30.13 -15.65
C SER A 589 -1.93 31.10 -15.04
N TYR A 590 -2.24 31.55 -13.81
CA TYR A 590 -1.45 32.50 -13.05
C TYR A 590 -1.45 32.11 -11.58
N ILE A 591 -0.31 32.30 -10.90
CA ILE A 591 -0.26 32.19 -9.45
C ILE A 591 0.69 33.21 -8.82
N SER A 592 0.26 33.78 -7.70
CA SER A 592 1.07 34.66 -6.86
C SER A 592 1.49 33.93 -5.57
N ILE A 593 2.80 33.83 -5.34
CA ILE A 593 3.40 33.22 -4.16
C ILE A 593 3.75 34.33 -3.14
N PRO A 594 3.06 34.39 -2.00
CA PRO A 594 3.26 35.45 -1.01
C PRO A 594 4.62 35.33 -0.29
N ASP A 595 5.06 36.41 0.35
CA ASP A 595 6.34 36.46 1.07
C ASP A 595 6.42 35.52 2.28
N SER A 596 5.29 34.97 2.71
CA SER A 596 5.19 33.99 3.79
C SER A 596 5.71 32.62 3.43
N VAL A 597 5.70 32.26 2.14
CA VAL A 597 6.12 30.93 1.70
C VAL A 597 7.63 30.79 1.84
N THR A 598 8.04 29.87 2.72
CA THR A 598 9.43 29.49 2.96
C THR A 598 9.82 28.22 2.21
N LYS A 599 8.83 27.39 1.82
CA LYS A 599 9.07 26.12 1.13
C LYS A 599 8.06 25.85 0.02
N LEU A 600 8.59 25.58 -1.17
CA LEU A 600 7.88 24.98 -2.29
C LEU A 600 8.37 23.54 -2.43
N SER A 601 7.51 22.55 -2.19
CA SER A 601 7.92 21.14 -2.16
C SER A 601 7.99 20.50 -3.57
N ILE A 602 8.18 19.18 -3.62
CA ILE A 602 8.43 18.45 -4.87
C ILE A 602 7.20 18.54 -5.78
N GLN A 603 7.41 18.90 -7.06
CA GLN A 603 6.38 18.86 -8.09
C GLN A 603 5.09 19.64 -7.78
N CYS A 604 5.12 20.67 -6.91
CA CYS A 604 3.91 21.38 -6.49
C CYS A 604 3.02 21.86 -7.64
N PHE A 605 3.61 22.24 -8.78
CA PHE A 605 2.90 22.73 -9.97
C PHE A 605 3.09 21.82 -11.18
N SER A 606 3.53 20.57 -11.02
CA SER A 606 3.82 19.72 -12.19
C SER A 606 2.58 19.52 -13.06
N ASN A 607 2.76 19.47 -14.38
CA ASN A 607 1.69 19.28 -15.36
C ASN A 607 0.56 20.33 -15.31
N CYS A 608 0.80 21.51 -14.73
CA CYS A 608 -0.09 22.66 -14.93
C CYS A 608 0.11 23.21 -16.36
N LEU A 609 -0.58 22.62 -17.33
CA LEU A 609 -0.35 22.89 -18.76
C LEU A 609 -0.72 24.31 -19.19
N ASN A 610 -1.62 24.97 -18.46
CA ASN A 610 -2.07 26.34 -18.73
C ASN A 610 -1.28 27.39 -17.95
N LEU A 611 -0.39 27.01 -17.04
CA LEU A 611 0.34 27.95 -16.20
C LEU A 611 1.30 28.77 -17.06
N GLU A 612 1.02 30.06 -17.23
CA GLU A 612 1.79 30.98 -18.08
C GLU A 612 2.74 31.86 -17.26
N ARG A 613 2.33 32.24 -16.05
CA ARG A 613 3.01 33.23 -15.21
C ARG A 613 3.00 32.84 -13.72
N VAL A 614 4.17 32.93 -13.09
CA VAL A 614 4.33 32.77 -11.64
C VAL A 614 4.96 34.03 -11.06
N ASP A 615 4.26 34.70 -10.16
CA ASP A 615 4.79 35.86 -9.45
C ASP A 615 5.17 35.48 -8.03
N ILE A 616 6.47 35.52 -7.72
CA ILE A 616 7.01 35.33 -6.38
C ILE A 616 7.32 36.71 -5.80
N SER A 617 6.87 36.99 -4.57
CA SER A 617 7.08 38.28 -3.91
C SER A 617 8.55 38.72 -3.96
N SER A 618 8.80 40.00 -4.26
CA SER A 618 10.16 40.56 -4.29
C SER A 618 10.85 40.52 -2.92
N SER A 619 10.08 40.47 -1.82
CA SER A 619 10.53 40.27 -0.45
C SER A 619 10.49 38.79 0.01
N SER A 620 10.54 37.84 -0.93
CA SER A 620 10.41 36.40 -0.66
C SER A 620 11.28 35.89 0.48
N ARG A 621 10.69 35.04 1.33
CA ARG A 621 11.37 34.28 2.39
C ARG A 621 11.66 32.83 1.99
N LEU A 622 11.68 32.52 0.70
CA LEU A 622 11.88 31.15 0.20
C LEU A 622 13.26 30.60 0.59
N GLU A 623 13.28 29.48 1.30
CA GLU A 623 14.47 28.77 1.80
C GLU A 623 14.67 27.41 1.12
N GLU A 624 13.59 26.77 0.65
CA GLU A 624 13.64 25.45 0.02
C GLU A 624 12.76 25.38 -1.26
N ILE A 625 13.33 24.81 -2.32
CA ILE A 625 12.64 24.49 -3.58
C ILE A 625 12.83 23.01 -3.88
N GLY A 626 11.72 22.29 -4.02
CA GLY A 626 11.67 20.86 -4.35
C GLY A 626 11.94 20.58 -5.83
N PHE A 627 12.37 19.34 -6.10
CA PHE A 627 12.62 18.85 -7.44
C PHE A 627 11.37 18.91 -8.34
N GLY A 628 11.56 19.25 -9.62
CA GLY A 628 10.53 19.15 -10.64
C GLY A 628 9.34 20.08 -10.43
N LEU A 629 9.53 21.21 -9.74
CA LEU A 629 8.47 22.14 -9.32
C LEU A 629 7.48 22.46 -10.45
N PHE A 630 7.98 22.70 -11.67
CA PHE A 630 7.21 23.03 -12.88
C PHE A 630 7.38 21.99 -13.99
N ALA A 631 7.70 20.73 -13.65
CA ALA A 631 7.84 19.67 -14.63
C ALA A 631 6.53 19.52 -15.43
N GLY A 632 6.59 19.54 -16.76
CA GLY A 632 5.41 19.51 -17.63
C GLY A 632 4.66 20.84 -17.82
N CYS A 633 5.04 21.94 -17.16
CA CYS A 633 4.43 23.27 -17.35
C CYS A 633 4.90 23.94 -18.65
N THR A 634 4.52 23.39 -19.80
CA THR A 634 5.06 23.81 -21.10
C THR A 634 4.68 25.23 -21.55
N SER A 635 3.71 25.86 -20.88
CA SER A 635 3.27 27.23 -21.16
C SER A 635 3.93 28.28 -20.27
N LEU A 636 4.64 27.87 -19.20
CA LEU A 636 5.19 28.78 -18.20
C LEU A 636 6.35 29.57 -18.80
N SER A 637 6.08 30.83 -19.16
CA SER A 637 7.02 31.68 -19.89
C SER A 637 7.60 32.81 -19.03
N TYR A 638 7.07 33.01 -17.83
CA TYR A 638 7.51 34.07 -16.93
C TYR A 638 7.50 33.64 -15.46
N ILE A 639 8.62 33.84 -14.79
CA ILE A 639 8.74 33.84 -13.32
C ILE A 639 9.28 35.22 -12.92
N SER A 640 8.61 35.91 -11.99
CA SER A 640 9.05 37.26 -11.58
C SER A 640 10.45 37.26 -10.96
N ASP A 641 11.16 38.36 -11.15
CA ASP A 641 12.43 38.60 -10.46
C ASP A 641 12.19 38.74 -8.95
N PHE A 642 12.97 38.01 -8.15
CA PHE A 642 12.92 38.08 -6.69
C PHE A 642 14.28 37.75 -6.09
N ARG A 643 14.45 38.07 -4.80
CA ARG A 643 15.64 37.70 -4.02
C ARG A 643 15.24 37.28 -2.61
N SER A 644 15.67 36.08 -2.20
CA SER A 644 15.55 35.59 -0.82
C SER A 644 16.93 35.42 -0.17
N SER A 645 16.98 34.80 1.03
CA SER A 645 18.24 34.43 1.68
C SER A 645 19.00 33.33 0.93
N LYS A 646 18.32 32.52 0.11
CA LYS A 646 18.87 31.36 -0.60
C LYS A 646 18.82 31.46 -2.12
N PHE A 647 17.80 32.13 -2.67
CA PHE A 647 17.54 32.14 -4.11
C PHE A 647 17.50 33.54 -4.69
N VAL A 648 17.81 33.64 -5.98
CA VAL A 648 17.59 34.82 -6.81
C VAL A 648 17.01 34.39 -8.15
N CYS A 649 15.97 35.08 -8.60
CA CYS A 649 15.42 34.89 -9.94
C CYS A 649 15.81 36.07 -10.83
N VAL A 650 16.33 35.76 -12.01
CA VAL A 650 16.64 36.72 -13.06
C VAL A 650 16.22 36.11 -14.39
N ASN A 651 15.44 36.84 -15.19
CA ASN A 651 14.99 36.38 -16.51
C ASN A 651 14.32 34.99 -16.44
N SER A 652 13.34 34.84 -15.55
CA SER A 652 12.60 33.58 -15.35
C SER A 652 13.44 32.36 -14.98
N THR A 653 14.67 32.57 -14.51
CA THR A 653 15.61 31.52 -14.11
C THR A 653 16.03 31.71 -12.66
N ILE A 654 15.83 30.68 -11.85
CA ILE A 654 16.13 30.68 -10.42
C ILE A 654 17.51 30.07 -10.17
N TYR A 655 18.35 30.84 -9.48
CA TYR A 655 19.69 30.48 -9.03
C TYR A 655 19.77 30.53 -7.51
N ASP A 656 20.84 30.00 -6.93
CA ASP A 656 21.27 30.44 -5.60
C ASP A 656 21.76 31.90 -5.63
N VAL A 657 21.80 32.58 -4.48
CA VAL A 657 22.27 33.99 -4.38
C VAL A 657 23.70 34.17 -4.93
N GLY A 658 24.54 33.13 -4.90
CA GLY A 658 25.91 33.14 -5.42
C GLY A 658 26.04 32.91 -6.92
N PHE A 659 24.94 32.55 -7.61
CA PHE A 659 24.94 32.07 -9.00
C PHE A 659 25.83 30.82 -9.23
N SER A 660 26.11 30.07 -8.17
CA SER A 660 26.87 28.82 -8.20
C SER A 660 26.04 27.62 -8.64
N GLN A 661 24.72 27.70 -8.56
CA GLN A 661 23.78 26.65 -8.87
C GLN A 661 22.52 27.21 -9.53
N VAL A 662 22.13 26.62 -10.67
CA VAL A 662 20.83 26.88 -11.30
C VAL A 662 19.83 25.81 -10.87
N TYR A 663 18.64 26.23 -10.46
CA TYR A 663 17.60 25.35 -9.92
C TYR A 663 16.48 25.10 -10.93
N ILE A 664 15.97 26.16 -11.56
CA ILE A 664 14.78 26.11 -12.39
C ILE A 664 14.90 27.16 -13.48
N HIS A 665 14.55 26.78 -14.70
CA HIS A 665 14.24 27.68 -15.80
C HIS A 665 12.79 27.46 -16.22
N ALA A 666 12.05 28.54 -16.44
CA ALA A 666 10.66 28.48 -16.89
C ALA A 666 10.55 27.74 -18.25
N PRO A 667 9.86 26.59 -18.34
CA PRO A 667 9.92 25.71 -19.54
C PRO A 667 9.39 26.32 -20.85
N GLY A 668 8.49 27.30 -20.75
CA GLY A 668 7.87 28.01 -21.87
C GLY A 668 8.61 29.31 -22.28
N CYS A 669 9.75 29.64 -21.66
CA CYS A 669 10.57 30.77 -22.10
C CYS A 669 11.05 30.55 -23.54
N LYS A 670 11.04 31.62 -24.35
CA LYS A 670 11.44 31.58 -25.77
C LYS A 670 12.95 31.80 -25.95
N ASP A 671 13.74 31.48 -24.93
CA ASP A 671 15.19 31.62 -24.94
C ASP A 671 15.79 30.52 -25.81
N ARG A 672 16.30 30.90 -26.98
CA ARG A 672 16.96 29.96 -27.91
C ARG A 672 18.38 29.66 -27.51
N TYR A 673 19.01 30.59 -26.80
CA TYR A 673 20.40 30.53 -26.41
C TYR A 673 20.51 30.76 -24.90
N ILE A 674 21.16 29.82 -24.22
CA ILE A 674 21.50 29.96 -22.81
C ILE A 674 23.02 29.90 -22.67
N SER A 675 23.56 30.95 -22.04
CA SER A 675 24.93 31.00 -21.56
C SER A 675 24.94 31.30 -20.08
N PHE A 676 25.83 30.65 -19.36
CA PHE A 676 25.97 30.83 -17.93
C PHE A 676 27.19 31.67 -17.58
N ASP A 677 27.12 32.32 -16.43
CA ASP A 677 28.27 33.00 -15.81
C ASP A 677 29.34 31.98 -15.40
N SER A 678 30.61 32.42 -15.38
CA SER A 678 31.76 31.64 -14.89
C SER A 678 31.60 31.08 -13.47
N ARG A 679 30.72 31.67 -12.64
CA ARG A 679 30.40 31.24 -11.28
C ARG A 679 29.60 29.94 -11.22
N LEU A 680 28.91 29.54 -12.29
CA LEU A 680 28.05 28.36 -12.26
C LEU A 680 28.87 27.07 -12.09
N VAL A 681 28.59 26.34 -11.02
CA VAL A 681 29.22 25.05 -10.70
C VAL A 681 28.25 23.88 -10.92
N THR A 682 26.96 24.06 -10.64
CA THR A 682 25.96 22.97 -10.60
C THR A 682 24.69 23.31 -11.39
N VAL A 683 24.28 22.38 -12.27
CA VAL A 683 22.93 22.37 -12.85
C VAL A 683 22.09 21.37 -12.05
N SER A 684 21.01 21.83 -11.42
CA SER A 684 20.19 20.99 -10.54
C SER A 684 19.38 19.92 -11.29
N GLU A 685 18.88 18.93 -10.54
CA GLU A 685 17.94 17.93 -11.06
C GLU A 685 16.71 18.63 -11.66
N GLY A 686 16.38 18.32 -12.93
CA GLY A 686 15.23 18.90 -13.63
C GLY A 686 15.30 20.40 -13.93
N ALA A 687 16.47 21.05 -13.87
CA ALA A 687 16.56 22.51 -13.99
C ALA A 687 15.97 23.10 -15.29
N PHE A 688 16.10 22.41 -16.41
CA PHE A 688 15.60 22.78 -17.75
C PHE A 688 14.61 21.74 -18.29
N ILE A 689 13.92 21.03 -17.41
CA ILE A 689 12.95 20.02 -17.83
C ILE A 689 11.86 20.65 -18.71
N ASN A 690 11.59 20.02 -19.85
CA ASN A 690 10.62 20.50 -20.85
C ASN A 690 10.90 21.92 -21.38
N SER A 691 12.11 22.46 -21.29
CA SER A 691 12.46 23.76 -21.88
C SER A 691 12.56 23.66 -23.41
N ARG A 692 11.41 23.73 -24.09
CA ARG A 692 11.28 23.31 -25.50
C ARG A 692 11.90 24.26 -26.51
N TYR A 693 12.23 25.50 -26.14
CA TYR A 693 12.73 26.52 -27.08
C TYR A 693 14.25 26.65 -27.13
N ILE A 694 14.96 26.03 -26.19
CA ILE A 694 16.41 26.09 -26.12
C ILE A 694 17.00 25.32 -27.30
N GLU A 695 17.81 25.99 -28.12
CA GLU A 695 18.50 25.44 -29.28
C GLU A 695 20.00 25.22 -28.98
N LEU A 696 20.61 26.12 -28.19
CA LEU A 696 22.03 26.11 -27.86
C LEU A 696 22.27 26.39 -26.36
N VAL A 697 23.02 25.50 -25.72
CA VAL A 697 23.53 25.68 -24.34
C VAL A 697 25.05 25.75 -24.34
N VAL A 698 25.61 26.84 -23.80
CA VAL A 698 27.04 27.04 -23.66
C VAL A 698 27.42 27.18 -22.18
N PHE A 699 28.35 26.33 -21.73
CA PHE A 699 29.00 26.46 -20.43
C PHE A 699 30.37 27.11 -20.62
N VAL A 700 30.74 28.01 -19.70
CA VAL A 700 32.10 28.58 -19.64
C VAL A 700 33.08 27.46 -19.31
N GLU A 701 34.29 27.52 -19.89
CA GLU A 701 35.32 26.54 -19.59
C GLU A 701 35.66 26.53 -18.09
N ASN A 702 35.85 25.33 -17.53
CA ASN A 702 36.21 25.11 -16.13
C ASN A 702 35.18 25.58 -15.07
N SER A 703 33.96 25.94 -15.45
CA SER A 703 32.92 26.36 -14.48
C SER A 703 32.10 25.17 -13.95
N VAL A 704 31.31 24.52 -14.81
CA VAL A 704 30.34 23.49 -14.41
C VAL A 704 31.03 22.17 -14.07
N ARG A 705 30.69 21.61 -12.91
CA ARG A 705 31.18 20.32 -12.41
C ARG A 705 30.11 19.24 -12.36
N ILE A 706 28.85 19.63 -12.13
CA ILE A 706 27.73 18.70 -11.91
C ILE A 706 26.57 19.08 -12.82
N ILE A 707 26.09 18.09 -13.58
CA ILE A 707 24.83 18.16 -14.33
C ILE A 707 23.86 17.17 -13.69
N GLY A 708 22.76 17.65 -13.13
CA GLY A 708 21.79 16.84 -12.39
C GLY A 708 21.01 15.86 -13.25
N ARG A 709 20.37 14.88 -12.60
CA ARG A 709 19.46 13.92 -13.24
C ARG A 709 18.30 14.66 -13.93
N ARG A 710 17.87 14.18 -15.11
CA ARG A 710 16.76 14.77 -15.89
C ARG A 710 16.89 16.29 -16.15
N SER A 711 18.08 16.87 -16.05
CA SER A 711 18.29 18.32 -16.05
C SER A 711 17.88 19.01 -17.36
N PHE A 712 18.02 18.35 -18.50
CA PHE A 712 17.61 18.83 -19.83
C PHE A 712 16.58 17.88 -20.47
N GLU A 713 15.88 17.07 -19.67
CA GLU A 713 14.89 16.13 -20.21
C GLU A 713 13.86 16.86 -21.07
N SER A 714 13.54 16.28 -22.22
CA SER A 714 12.54 16.80 -23.16
C SER A 714 12.83 18.23 -23.66
N CYS A 715 14.11 18.64 -23.70
CA CYS A 715 14.56 19.81 -24.46
C CYS A 715 14.57 19.48 -25.96
N ILE A 716 13.38 19.34 -26.55
CA ILE A 716 13.19 18.77 -27.89
C ILE A 716 13.88 19.55 -29.03
N ARG A 717 14.18 20.83 -28.84
CA ARG A 717 14.87 21.69 -29.83
C ARG A 717 16.36 21.86 -29.57
N LEU A 718 16.92 21.23 -28.52
CA LEU A 718 18.33 21.37 -28.20
C LEU A 718 19.17 20.71 -29.28
N GLU A 719 19.82 21.52 -30.12
CA GLU A 719 20.66 21.08 -31.23
C GLU A 719 22.13 20.97 -30.79
N HIS A 720 22.57 21.91 -29.96
CA HIS A 720 23.96 22.06 -29.57
C HIS A 720 24.12 22.26 -28.07
N ILE A 721 25.03 21.50 -27.48
CA ILE A 721 25.47 21.69 -26.10
C ILE A 721 26.98 21.50 -25.98
N SER A 722 27.64 22.41 -25.29
CA SER A 722 29.02 22.24 -24.86
C SER A 722 29.07 21.57 -23.49
N ILE A 723 29.89 20.55 -23.29
CA ILE A 723 30.15 19.91 -21.99
C ILE A 723 31.64 20.06 -21.67
N PRO A 724 32.02 20.96 -20.73
CA PRO A 724 33.43 21.25 -20.44
C PRO A 724 34.13 20.09 -19.73
N SER A 725 35.46 20.04 -19.80
CA SER A 725 36.28 19.00 -19.15
C SER A 725 36.17 18.97 -17.62
N SER A 726 35.69 20.06 -17.00
CA SER A 726 35.44 20.16 -15.57
C SER A 726 34.25 19.35 -15.07
N VAL A 727 33.37 18.87 -15.95
CA VAL A 727 32.22 18.04 -15.57
C VAL A 727 32.70 16.69 -15.04
N VAL A 728 32.39 16.40 -13.78
CA VAL A 728 32.76 15.15 -13.10
C VAL A 728 31.56 14.22 -12.94
N SER A 729 30.33 14.76 -12.93
CA SER A 729 29.11 14.00 -12.72
C SER A 729 28.01 14.47 -13.66
N ILE A 730 27.34 13.50 -14.30
CA ILE A 730 26.12 13.71 -15.08
C ILE A 730 25.08 12.71 -14.58
N GLY A 731 23.94 13.20 -14.10
CA GLY A 731 22.87 12.36 -13.59
C GLY A 731 22.22 11.50 -14.68
N SER A 732 21.54 10.43 -14.27
CA SER A 732 20.76 9.60 -15.19
C SER A 732 19.71 10.43 -15.93
N ASP A 733 19.43 10.05 -17.18
CA ASP A 733 18.40 10.65 -18.02
C ASP A 733 18.52 12.18 -18.21
N ALA A 734 19.68 12.78 -17.94
CA ALA A 734 19.90 14.23 -18.05
C ALA A 734 19.49 14.78 -19.42
N PHE A 735 19.66 14.01 -20.50
CA PHE A 735 19.36 14.41 -21.87
C PHE A 735 18.31 13.52 -22.55
N ILE A 736 17.49 12.80 -21.77
CA ILE A 736 16.43 11.96 -22.35
C ILE A 736 15.42 12.82 -23.13
N HIS A 737 14.92 12.32 -24.27
CA HIS A 737 14.00 13.04 -25.16
C HIS A 737 14.52 14.39 -25.71
N CYS A 738 15.85 14.55 -25.85
CA CYS A 738 16.46 15.65 -26.60
C CYS A 738 16.58 15.30 -28.10
N ASP A 739 15.45 15.25 -28.82
CA ASP A 739 15.36 14.65 -30.16
C ASP A 739 16.16 15.39 -31.26
N SER A 740 16.44 16.67 -31.07
CA SER A 740 17.24 17.48 -32.00
C SER A 740 18.75 17.31 -31.81
N LEU A 741 19.17 16.66 -30.73
CA LEU A 741 20.56 16.50 -30.32
C LEU A 741 21.19 15.30 -31.06
N ARG A 742 21.36 15.45 -32.38
CA ARG A 742 21.65 14.35 -33.31
C ARG A 742 23.15 14.08 -33.53
N CYS A 743 23.96 15.12 -33.58
CA CYS A 743 25.40 15.11 -33.85
C CYS A 743 26.06 16.37 -33.28
N GLY A 744 27.39 16.39 -33.15
CA GLY A 744 28.13 17.62 -32.87
C GLY A 744 28.08 18.14 -31.43
N VAL A 745 27.83 17.27 -30.43
CA VAL A 745 28.04 17.64 -29.01
C VAL A 745 29.50 17.97 -28.79
N LEU A 746 29.78 19.15 -28.26
CA LEU A 746 31.13 19.62 -28.00
C LEU A 746 31.55 19.18 -26.60
N PHE A 747 32.43 18.19 -26.49
CA PHE A 747 32.97 17.75 -25.20
C PHE A 747 34.48 17.51 -25.27
N GLN A 748 35.22 17.95 -24.26
CA GLN A 748 36.68 17.92 -24.26
C GLN A 748 37.27 16.61 -23.73
N ASN A 749 36.68 16.03 -22.68
CA ASN A 749 37.17 14.79 -22.08
C ASN A 749 36.83 13.58 -22.99
N LYS A 750 37.85 12.99 -23.62
CA LYS A 750 37.69 11.86 -24.55
C LYS A 750 37.99 10.49 -23.92
N THR A 751 38.03 10.40 -22.59
CA THR A 751 38.24 9.11 -21.90
C THR A 751 37.03 8.19 -22.07
N GLN A 752 37.27 6.87 -22.18
CA GLN A 752 36.21 5.88 -22.34
C GLN A 752 35.15 5.91 -21.22
N PRO A 753 35.53 6.01 -19.92
CA PRO A 753 34.55 6.13 -18.84
C PRO A 753 33.67 7.39 -18.94
N PHE A 754 34.22 8.50 -19.41
CA PHE A 754 33.45 9.74 -19.59
C PHE A 754 32.49 9.65 -20.78
N ILE A 755 32.90 9.00 -21.87
CA ILE A 755 32.02 8.72 -23.00
C ILE A 755 30.86 7.80 -22.57
N GLU A 756 31.14 6.78 -21.76
CA GLU A 756 30.11 5.91 -21.19
C GLU A 756 29.14 6.68 -20.30
N LEU A 757 29.65 7.57 -19.44
CA LEU A 757 28.85 8.49 -18.62
C LEU A 757 27.90 9.34 -19.48
N LEU A 758 28.39 9.94 -20.56
CA LEU A 758 27.58 10.71 -21.51
C LEU A 758 26.47 9.87 -22.12
N VAL A 759 26.78 8.66 -22.59
CA VAL A 759 25.77 7.77 -23.18
C VAL A 759 24.74 7.33 -22.14
N SER A 760 25.15 6.99 -20.91
CA SER A 760 24.25 6.61 -19.82
C SER A 760 23.34 7.76 -19.34
N SER A 761 23.71 9.01 -19.64
CA SER A 761 22.90 10.20 -19.31
C SER A 761 21.76 10.48 -20.30
N GLY A 762 21.54 9.60 -21.29
CA GLY A 762 20.48 9.71 -22.29
C GLY A 762 20.91 10.35 -23.61
N LEU A 763 22.20 10.69 -23.79
CA LEU A 763 22.70 11.17 -25.08
C LEU A 763 22.79 10.03 -26.10
N PRO A 764 22.25 10.19 -27.32
CA PRO A 764 22.38 9.17 -28.35
C PRO A 764 23.84 9.06 -28.79
N LYS A 765 24.36 7.85 -29.00
CA LYS A 765 25.76 7.64 -29.46
C LYS A 765 26.12 8.40 -30.74
N SER A 766 25.14 8.69 -31.59
CA SER A 766 25.30 9.52 -32.80
C SER A 766 25.70 10.95 -32.47
N SER A 767 25.19 11.51 -31.37
CA SER A 767 25.43 12.91 -30.95
C SER A 767 26.89 13.23 -30.69
N LEU A 768 27.68 12.22 -30.29
CA LEU A 768 29.09 12.35 -29.95
C LEU A 768 30.01 12.40 -31.19
N ARG A 769 29.46 12.19 -32.39
CA ARG A 769 30.23 12.25 -33.65
C ARG A 769 30.12 13.64 -34.30
N PRO A 770 31.16 14.08 -35.04
CA PRO A 770 31.06 15.30 -35.84
C PRO A 770 29.90 15.20 -36.83
N CYS A 771 29.11 16.27 -36.98
CA CYS A 771 27.99 16.29 -37.92
C CYS A 771 28.41 16.02 -39.38
N SER A 772 29.67 16.30 -39.73
CA SER A 772 30.26 15.99 -41.04
C SER A 772 30.31 14.49 -41.39
N GLN A 773 30.19 13.59 -40.41
CA GLN A 773 30.18 12.13 -40.63
C GLN A 773 28.79 11.58 -40.98
N PHE A 774 27.72 12.34 -40.79
CA PHE A 774 26.35 11.96 -41.18
C PHE A 774 25.92 12.53 -42.54
N SER A 775 26.72 13.43 -43.11
CA SER A 775 26.55 13.94 -44.47
C SER A 775 27.40 13.13 -45.45
N CYS A 776 26.79 12.19 -46.19
CA CYS A 776 27.42 11.63 -47.38
C CYS A 776 26.58 11.93 -48.63
N ALA A 777 27.17 12.72 -49.52
CA ALA A 777 27.01 12.75 -50.97
C ALA A 777 25.62 13.02 -51.59
N ASN A 778 25.49 14.19 -52.22
CA ASN A 778 25.61 14.21 -53.68
C ASN A 778 26.49 15.38 -54.13
N GLN A 779 27.60 15.06 -54.80
CA GLN A 779 28.32 16.00 -55.65
C GLN A 779 27.41 16.33 -56.84
N TYR A 780 27.15 17.61 -57.09
CA TYR A 780 27.36 18.33 -58.36
C TYR A 780 26.55 19.64 -58.42
N PHE A 781 27.27 20.71 -58.77
CA PHE A 781 26.89 22.03 -59.29
C PHE A 781 26.36 23.17 -58.38
N ASN A 782 27.25 24.15 -58.26
CA ASN A 782 27.09 25.60 -58.40
C ASN A 782 26.41 26.44 -57.31
N ASN A 783 27.24 27.29 -56.70
CA ASN A 783 26.98 28.64 -56.21
C ASN A 783 25.68 28.89 -55.45
N PHE A 784 25.77 28.80 -54.11
CA PHE A 784 25.08 29.76 -53.25
C PHE A 784 26.07 30.35 -52.23
N PRO A 785 26.02 31.67 -51.98
CA PRO A 785 27.03 32.38 -51.22
C PRO A 785 26.86 32.10 -49.73
N ILE A 786 27.96 31.67 -49.10
CA ILE A 786 28.11 31.66 -47.66
C ILE A 786 28.11 33.13 -47.20
N SER A 787 27.06 33.52 -46.48
CA SER A 787 27.07 34.72 -45.66
C SER A 787 28.07 34.51 -44.52
N PHE A 788 29.31 34.89 -44.76
CA PHE A 788 30.29 35.16 -43.70
C PHE A 788 29.77 36.32 -42.85
N SER A 789 29.42 36.04 -41.60
CA SER A 789 29.51 37.02 -40.52
C SER A 789 30.09 36.29 -39.29
N PRO A 790 30.98 36.95 -38.54
CA PRO A 790 32.19 36.31 -38.03
C PRO A 790 31.95 35.50 -36.75
N PHE A 791 32.55 34.31 -36.71
CA PHE A 791 33.03 33.71 -35.47
C PHE A 791 33.92 34.73 -34.78
N THR A 792 33.37 35.44 -33.80
CA THR A 792 34.18 36.25 -32.90
C THR A 792 34.73 35.31 -31.85
N TYR A 793 36.02 35.08 -31.96
CA TYR A 793 36.86 34.34 -31.04
C TYR A 793 36.81 35.02 -29.67
N PHE A 794 36.01 34.51 -28.72
CA PHE A 794 36.15 34.89 -27.31
C PHE A 794 37.33 34.10 -26.73
N ILE A 795 38.54 34.64 -26.91
CA ILE A 795 39.61 34.42 -25.92
C ILE A 795 39.26 35.31 -24.73
N LEU A 796 38.96 34.69 -23.59
CA LEU A 796 39.07 35.34 -22.29
C LEU A 796 40.57 35.46 -21.97
N THR A 797 41.06 36.70 -21.87
CA THR A 797 42.24 37.06 -21.06
C THR A 797 41.80 37.52 -19.70
#